data_AF-A0A848RH23-F1
#
_entry.id   AF-A0A848RH23-F1
#
_cell.length_a   1.000
_cell.length_b   1.000
_cell.length_c   1.000
_cell.angle_alpha   90.00
_cell.angle_beta   90.00
_cell.angle_gamma   90.00
#
_symmetry.space_group_name_H-M   'P 1'
#
loop_
_entity.id
_entity.type
_entity.pdbx_description
1 polymer ?
#
loop_
_entity_poly.entity_id
_entity_poly.type
_entity_poly.pdbx_seq_one_letter_code
_entity_poly.pdbx_strand_id
1 'polypeptide(L)'
;MDLLNIQKRKPIVDLNQYNFTIYGSAGVGKALRNGTPVLTTEGWIAIEDLIPNKDKVIGSDGQAYDLLGVFPQGKRQLYRVKFSDGAWVDADGDHIWTHYRRKYPDTKNPRKPLTFDLTTKELKEDLDQNYMKTSTFPTIENYDGIHKHLPIHPYLLGALIADGYLSGNNIQWTKSYENEPRVCAYVHGLVESDEIKMSMRKSNNTRNTDWVSWQHSIATNKGYGQHNQIKDRLEMLGLLNKKSKEKFIPEIYKLATKKQRLALINGLFDGDGTVRTDRPTCKYATTSKQLASDVLEVLWSLGINAHIKYMKGDNCYAVVIWDKEFNPFRFSTNKEKRELAGVKSWSNRRKVESITKVDVDEATCISVASPDKLFITKDYIVTHNTSFCSYFFDEPLFLAWEQGQNALEAYVQDMYTWKDFLEFVKELKKIHKEGKTTPFKNVIVDTVDIMRTKCEEYVCRMNGWDSPADGNYGAGWAAITREFEKRIGEVRACGLKVHFIAHDKVQRIERKDMAYDKITLQLGSTAINEVIKKVDFILYFDKEYEKNNDGDTIAKRVVRFHGGENYEAKTRISGFPEFIYAGNSAKETAQLVKKLFEEKAEALLEYDSPREEAEKEDTPVQEEKKQRSSDIKEIVTKKMISELTQIGKQKLKEKKATLDDITKIIKENTSVELMSEIKDIEEFNKVKALVEAL
;
A
#
# COMPACT_ATOMS: atom_id res chain seq x y z
N MET A 1 -30.05 -6.89 -45.39
CA MET A 1 -28.72 -6.29 -45.17
C MET A 1 -28.28 -5.69 -46.48
N ASP A 2 -28.02 -4.40 -46.51
CA ASP A 2 -27.42 -3.74 -47.68
C ASP A 2 -25.91 -3.94 -47.60
N LEU A 3 -25.39 -4.89 -48.39
CA LEU A 3 -23.96 -5.24 -48.40
C LEU A 3 -23.07 -4.10 -48.93
N LEU A 4 -23.66 -3.12 -49.62
CA LEU A 4 -22.95 -1.96 -50.18
C LEU A 4 -22.70 -0.86 -49.14
N ASN A 5 -23.35 -0.94 -47.97
CA ASN A 5 -23.22 0.02 -46.88
C ASN A 5 -22.38 -0.52 -45.70
N ILE A 6 -21.60 -1.58 -45.91
CA ILE A 6 -20.69 -2.13 -44.90
C ILE A 6 -19.46 -1.23 -44.81
N GLN A 7 -19.37 -0.47 -43.72
CA GLN A 7 -18.19 0.36 -43.44
C GLN A 7 -17.03 -0.47 -42.88
N LYS A 8 -15.80 -0.19 -43.33
CA LYS A 8 -14.58 -0.70 -42.69
C LYS A 8 -14.53 -0.14 -41.25
N ARG A 9 -14.60 -1.02 -40.25
CA ARG A 9 -14.49 -0.61 -38.85
C ARG A 9 -13.05 -0.16 -38.56
N LYS A 10 -12.91 1.04 -38.02
CA LYS A 10 -11.62 1.52 -37.48
C LYS A 10 -11.25 0.73 -36.21
N PRO A 11 -9.94 0.50 -35.95
CA PRO A 11 -9.46 0.03 -34.65
C PRO A 11 -10.08 0.83 -33.51
N ILE A 12 -10.55 0.13 -32.48
CA ILE A 12 -11.13 0.77 -31.31
C ILE A 12 -9.98 1.19 -30.37
N VAL A 13 -9.87 2.49 -30.08
CA VAL A 13 -8.82 3.07 -29.21
C VAL A 13 -9.18 2.95 -27.73
N ASP A 14 -10.47 2.90 -27.42
CA ASP A 14 -10.96 2.83 -26.07
C ASP A 14 -10.74 1.43 -25.47
N LEU A 15 -9.84 1.36 -24.47
CA LEU A 15 -9.50 0.15 -23.72
C LEU A 15 -10.74 -0.50 -23.07
N ASN A 16 -11.75 0.29 -22.71
CA ASN A 16 -13.01 -0.20 -22.13
C ASN A 16 -13.88 -0.96 -23.14
N GLN A 17 -13.48 -1.07 -24.40
CA GLN A 17 -14.21 -1.86 -25.39
C GLN A 17 -13.70 -3.30 -25.53
N TYR A 18 -12.64 -3.64 -24.79
CA TYR A 18 -12.00 -4.96 -24.82
C TYR A 18 -12.27 -5.73 -23.53
N ASN A 19 -12.35 -7.06 -23.62
CA ASN A 19 -12.52 -7.93 -22.46
C ASN A 19 -11.17 -8.46 -21.99
N PHE A 20 -10.97 -8.48 -20.68
CA PHE A 20 -9.69 -8.87 -20.07
C PHE A 20 -9.87 -10.05 -19.12
N THR A 21 -8.89 -10.93 -19.08
CA THR A 21 -8.64 -11.79 -17.91
C THR A 21 -7.35 -11.32 -17.25
N ILE A 22 -7.38 -11.16 -15.94
CA ILE A 22 -6.22 -10.76 -15.13
C ILE A 22 -5.97 -11.86 -14.11
N TYR A 23 -4.74 -12.37 -14.06
CA TYR A 23 -4.37 -13.41 -13.09
C TYR A 23 -2.88 -13.36 -12.74
N GLY A 24 -2.52 -13.95 -11.59
CA GLY A 24 -1.14 -13.99 -11.07
C GLY A 24 -1.08 -14.69 -9.72
N SER A 25 0.14 -14.90 -9.20
CA SER A 25 0.38 -15.59 -7.92
C SER A 25 -0.42 -14.94 -6.80
N ALA A 26 -1.23 -15.72 -6.07
CA ALA A 26 -2.08 -15.27 -4.95
C ALA A 26 -1.42 -14.13 -4.15
N GLY A 27 -1.96 -12.91 -4.28
CA GLY A 27 -1.21 -11.70 -3.95
C GLY A 27 -1.88 -10.40 -4.38
N VAL A 28 -3.09 -10.12 -3.86
CA VAL A 28 -3.70 -8.77 -3.85
C VAL A 28 -3.59 -8.15 -2.45
N GLY A 29 -2.48 -8.42 -1.75
CA GLY A 29 -2.33 -8.35 -0.29
C GLY A 29 -2.61 -7.02 0.38
N LYS A 30 -3.41 -7.10 1.44
CA LYS A 30 -3.86 -5.96 2.26
C LYS A 30 -4.26 -6.39 3.68
N ALA A 31 -3.96 -7.63 4.07
CA ALA A 31 -4.51 -8.19 5.29
C ALA A 31 -3.62 -7.88 6.50
N LEU A 32 -4.24 -7.42 7.57
CA LEU A 32 -3.63 -7.39 8.91
C LEU A 32 -4.11 -8.59 9.71
N ARG A 33 -3.34 -9.01 10.71
CA ARG A 33 -3.76 -10.07 11.65
C ARG A 33 -5.12 -9.72 12.27
N ASN A 34 -6.01 -10.69 12.45
CA ASN A 34 -7.18 -10.53 13.29
C ASN A 34 -6.78 -10.07 14.72
N GLY A 35 -7.63 -9.28 15.35
CA GLY A 35 -7.39 -8.60 16.62
C GLY A 35 -6.57 -7.31 16.47
N THR A 36 -6.06 -7.00 15.27
CA THR A 36 -5.34 -5.74 15.03
C THR A 36 -6.32 -4.56 15.13
N PRO A 37 -6.13 -3.61 16.06
CA PRO A 37 -7.08 -2.52 16.23
C PRO A 37 -6.97 -1.47 15.12
N VAL A 38 -8.11 -0.97 14.68
CA VAL A 38 -8.29 0.14 13.73
C VAL A 38 -8.93 1.31 14.48
N LEU A 39 -8.42 2.51 14.24
CA LEU A 39 -8.91 3.71 14.90
C LEU A 39 -10.22 4.18 14.25
N THR A 40 -11.26 4.36 15.05
CA THR A 40 -12.58 4.82 14.63
C THR A 40 -13.04 6.05 15.43
N THR A 41 -14.18 6.62 15.06
CA THR A 41 -14.83 7.70 15.83
C THR A 41 -15.24 7.29 17.25
N GLU A 42 -15.40 5.99 17.50
CA GLU A 42 -15.77 5.43 18.82
C GLU A 42 -14.55 4.89 19.59
N GLY A 43 -13.37 4.90 19.00
CA GLY A 43 -12.13 4.37 19.56
C GLY A 43 -11.56 3.21 18.76
N TRP A 44 -10.81 2.32 19.43
CA TRP A 44 -10.16 1.19 18.78
C TRP A 44 -11.12 0.01 18.64
N ILE A 45 -11.29 -0.49 17.41
CA ILE A 45 -12.09 -1.69 17.10
C ILE A 45 -11.18 -2.69 16.38
N ALA A 46 -11.25 -3.98 16.71
CA ALA A 46 -10.49 -4.99 15.99
C ALA A 46 -10.89 -5.01 14.50
N ILE A 47 -9.92 -5.22 13.62
CA ILE A 47 -10.11 -5.08 12.17
C ILE A 47 -11.24 -5.97 11.61
N GLU A 48 -11.44 -7.15 12.18
CA GLU A 48 -12.50 -8.10 11.83
C GLU A 48 -13.87 -7.78 12.43
N ASP A 49 -13.91 -7.02 13.53
CA ASP A 49 -15.14 -6.66 14.25
C ASP A 49 -15.78 -5.37 13.73
N LEU A 50 -15.11 -4.69 12.80
CA LEU A 50 -15.58 -3.49 12.15
C LEU A 50 -16.87 -3.77 11.34
N ILE A 51 -17.81 -2.82 11.36
CA ILE A 51 -19.13 -2.95 10.74
C ILE A 51 -19.29 -1.91 9.61
N PRO A 52 -19.32 -2.33 8.34
CA PRO A 52 -19.51 -1.43 7.19
C PRO A 52 -20.81 -0.62 7.29
N ASN A 53 -20.80 0.60 6.76
CA ASN A 53 -21.92 1.56 6.83
C ASN A 53 -22.33 2.02 8.23
N LYS A 54 -21.64 1.57 9.28
CA LYS A 54 -21.86 1.99 10.67
C LYS A 54 -20.61 2.66 11.23
N ASP A 55 -19.49 1.95 11.17
CA ASP A 55 -18.24 2.44 11.73
C ASP A 55 -17.54 3.42 10.77
N LYS A 56 -16.98 4.49 11.34
CA LYS A 56 -16.17 5.45 10.60
C LYS A 56 -14.71 5.35 11.05
N VAL A 57 -13.83 5.03 10.12
CA VAL A 57 -12.39 4.89 10.37
C VAL A 57 -11.68 6.23 10.23
N ILE A 58 -10.60 6.41 10.98
CA ILE A 58 -9.77 7.61 10.88
C ILE A 58 -8.74 7.44 9.75
N GLY A 59 -8.74 8.38 8.80
CA GLY A 59 -7.79 8.47 7.69
C GLY A 59 -6.45 9.09 8.09
N SER A 60 -5.49 9.13 7.16
CA SER A 60 -4.14 9.66 7.43
C SER A 60 -4.14 11.15 7.82
N ASP A 61 -5.12 11.91 7.33
CA ASP A 61 -5.34 13.33 7.58
C ASP A 61 -6.09 13.61 8.90
N GLY A 62 -6.40 12.56 9.67
CA GLY A 62 -7.07 12.64 10.96
C GLY A 62 -8.59 12.77 10.87
N GLN A 63 -9.16 12.77 9.67
CA GLN A 63 -10.60 12.86 9.45
C GLN A 63 -11.27 11.49 9.46
N ALA A 64 -12.57 11.48 9.77
CA ALA A 64 -13.39 10.27 9.79
C ALA A 64 -13.96 9.98 8.39
N TYR A 65 -13.77 8.75 7.92
CA TYR A 65 -14.25 8.26 6.64
C TYR A 65 -15.12 7.02 6.83
N ASP A 66 -16.08 6.83 5.92
CA ASP A 66 -16.93 5.64 5.93
C ASP A 66 -16.10 4.37 5.69
N LEU A 67 -16.35 3.38 6.54
CA LEU A 67 -15.91 2.02 6.30
C LEU A 67 -16.84 1.38 5.25
N LEU A 68 -16.24 1.02 4.12
CA LEU A 68 -16.94 0.46 2.96
C LEU A 68 -17.08 -1.06 3.05
N GLY A 69 -16.16 -1.74 3.74
CA GLY A 69 -16.22 -3.20 3.86
C GLY A 69 -15.14 -3.81 4.76
N VAL A 70 -15.38 -5.05 5.19
CA VAL A 70 -14.48 -5.88 5.99
C VAL A 70 -14.44 -7.27 5.37
N PHE A 71 -13.24 -7.81 5.18
CA PHE A 71 -12.98 -8.93 4.29
C PHE A 71 -12.04 -9.94 4.97
N PRO A 72 -12.59 -10.98 5.61
CA PRO A 72 -11.77 -12.07 6.13
C PRO A 72 -10.95 -12.72 5.01
N GLN A 73 -9.64 -12.84 5.20
CA GLN A 73 -8.67 -13.37 4.23
C GLN A 73 -8.23 -14.80 4.56
N GLY A 74 -8.79 -15.39 5.62
CA GLY A 74 -8.38 -16.69 6.15
C GLY A 74 -6.97 -16.66 6.74
N LYS A 75 -6.39 -17.84 6.91
CA LYS A 75 -5.02 -17.99 7.42
C LYS A 75 -3.99 -17.52 6.40
N ARG A 76 -3.18 -16.54 6.78
CA ARG A 76 -2.09 -15.99 5.95
C ARG A 76 -0.76 -16.09 6.68
N GLN A 77 0.31 -16.21 5.91
CA GLN A 77 1.65 -16.04 6.46
C GLN A 77 1.88 -14.57 6.81
N LEU A 78 2.08 -14.28 8.08
CA LEU A 78 2.25 -12.92 8.59
C LEU A 78 3.73 -12.55 8.80
N TYR A 79 3.97 -11.24 8.80
CA TYR A 79 5.25 -10.61 9.04
C TYR A 79 5.06 -9.44 10.00
N ARG A 80 5.89 -9.38 11.05
CA ARG A 80 5.95 -8.25 11.97
C ARG A 80 6.77 -7.14 11.35
N VAL A 81 6.10 -6.04 11.02
CA VAL A 81 6.72 -4.78 10.59
C VAL A 81 6.93 -3.93 11.84
N LYS A 82 8.18 -3.78 12.25
CA LYS A 82 8.58 -2.98 13.42
C LYS A 82 9.23 -1.69 12.96
N PHE A 83 8.85 -0.59 13.59
CA PHE A 83 9.33 0.75 13.28
C PHE A 83 10.33 1.26 14.31
N SER A 84 11.12 2.27 13.92
CA SER A 84 12.23 2.84 14.67
C SER A 84 11.86 3.49 16.00
N ASP A 85 10.57 3.81 16.19
CA ASP A 85 10.02 4.33 17.44
C ASP A 85 9.51 3.23 18.39
N GLY A 86 9.54 1.97 17.95
CA GLY A 86 9.08 0.81 18.70
C GLY A 86 7.66 0.37 18.36
N ALA A 87 6.92 1.12 17.55
CA ALA A 87 5.62 0.72 17.04
C ALA A 87 5.74 -0.52 16.15
N TRP A 88 4.72 -1.37 16.12
CA TRP A 88 4.72 -2.54 15.23
C TRP A 88 3.31 -3.03 14.89
N VAL A 89 3.21 -3.72 13.76
CA VAL A 89 1.99 -4.43 13.36
C VAL A 89 2.35 -5.68 12.56
N ASP A 90 1.48 -6.69 12.64
CA ASP A 90 1.62 -7.93 11.89
C ASP A 90 0.72 -7.86 10.66
N ALA A 91 1.33 -7.91 9.49
CA ALA A 91 0.67 -7.82 8.19
C ALA A 91 1.04 -9.01 7.31
N ASP A 92 0.20 -9.34 6.34
CA ASP A 92 0.56 -10.34 5.34
C ASP A 92 1.77 -9.88 4.49
N GLY A 93 2.37 -10.83 3.77
CA GLY A 93 3.55 -10.56 2.95
C GLY A 93 3.31 -9.61 1.78
N ASP A 94 2.07 -9.46 1.34
CA ASP A 94 1.69 -8.72 0.15
C ASP A 94 1.03 -7.37 0.52
N HIS A 95 0.90 -7.06 1.82
CA HIS A 95 0.33 -5.84 2.40
C HIS A 95 1.12 -4.61 1.98
N ILE A 96 0.41 -3.58 1.51
CA ILE A 96 1.01 -2.39 0.91
C ILE A 96 1.36 -1.33 1.95
N TRP A 97 2.56 -0.79 1.83
CA TRP A 97 3.11 0.27 2.67
C TRP A 97 3.52 1.48 1.84
N THR A 98 2.78 2.58 2.02
CA THR A 98 3.16 3.88 1.47
C THR A 98 4.34 4.46 2.24
N HIS A 99 5.37 4.88 1.52
CA HIS A 99 6.56 5.50 2.09
C HIS A 99 7.11 6.63 1.19
N TYR A 100 7.95 7.46 1.76
CA TYR A 100 8.57 8.61 1.10
C TYR A 100 10.08 8.43 1.02
N ARG A 101 10.68 8.65 -0.16
CA ARG A 101 12.14 8.68 -0.35
C ARG A 101 12.63 10.10 -0.59
N ARG A 102 13.62 10.53 0.21
CA ARG A 102 14.22 11.87 0.12
C ARG A 102 15.10 12.06 -1.11
N LYS A 103 15.64 10.99 -1.69
CA LYS A 103 16.64 11.03 -2.77
C LYS A 103 16.04 11.36 -4.16
N TYR A 104 14.71 11.39 -4.28
CA TYR A 104 14.00 11.69 -5.52
C TYR A 104 12.99 12.83 -5.28
N PRO A 105 13.44 14.10 -5.36
CA PRO A 105 12.54 15.25 -5.29
C PRO A 105 11.65 15.34 -6.54
N ASP A 106 10.38 15.73 -6.35
CA ASP A 106 9.43 15.97 -7.45
C ASP A 106 9.99 17.04 -8.42
N THR A 107 9.95 16.76 -9.73
CA THR A 107 10.46 17.63 -10.79
C THR A 107 9.74 18.99 -10.85
N LYS A 108 8.50 19.07 -10.35
CA LYS A 108 7.72 20.31 -10.25
C LYS A 108 7.82 21.00 -8.89
N ASN A 109 8.22 20.28 -7.84
CA ASN A 109 8.38 20.86 -6.51
C ASN A 109 9.49 20.15 -5.71
N PRO A 110 10.75 20.65 -5.76
CA PRO A 110 11.90 19.97 -5.17
C PRO A 110 11.88 19.83 -3.64
N ARG A 111 10.83 20.35 -2.97
CA ARG A 111 10.60 20.21 -1.53
C ARG A 111 9.65 19.06 -1.14
N LYS A 112 8.99 18.41 -2.11
CA LYS A 112 8.08 17.27 -1.89
C LYS A 112 8.80 15.95 -2.27
N PRO A 113 8.98 15.01 -1.33
CA PRO A 113 9.53 13.70 -1.64
C PRO A 113 8.55 12.89 -2.48
N LEU A 114 9.07 12.08 -3.39
CA LEU A 114 8.29 11.08 -4.12
C LEU A 114 7.71 10.04 -3.15
N THR A 115 6.46 9.68 -3.42
CA THR A 115 5.68 8.68 -2.68
C THR A 115 5.77 7.35 -3.43
N PHE A 116 6.01 6.27 -2.70
CA PHE A 116 6.21 4.93 -3.23
C PHE A 116 5.41 3.93 -2.40
N ASP A 117 4.88 2.90 -3.05
CA ASP A 117 4.17 1.81 -2.38
C ASP A 117 5.00 0.52 -2.53
N LEU A 118 5.25 -0.17 -1.43
CA LEU A 118 5.91 -1.48 -1.43
C LEU A 118 5.10 -2.47 -0.62
N THR A 119 5.09 -3.73 -1.03
CA THR A 119 4.53 -4.81 -0.20
C THR A 119 5.44 -5.13 0.98
N THR A 120 4.94 -5.81 2.01
CA THR A 120 5.75 -6.21 3.18
C THR A 120 6.99 -7.02 2.78
N LYS A 121 6.86 -7.95 1.81
CA LYS A 121 8.00 -8.73 1.29
C LYS A 121 9.02 -7.86 0.56
N GLU A 122 8.59 -6.97 -0.32
CA GLU A 122 9.49 -6.05 -1.04
C GLU A 122 10.17 -5.07 -0.09
N LEU A 123 9.40 -4.54 0.86
CA LEU A 123 9.91 -3.68 1.91
C LEU A 123 10.97 -4.39 2.75
N LYS A 124 10.80 -5.69 3.00
CA LYS A 124 11.80 -6.52 3.68
C LYS A 124 13.05 -6.69 2.81
N GLU A 125 12.89 -7.03 1.54
CA GLU A 125 14.00 -7.19 0.59
C GLU A 125 14.82 -5.88 0.48
N ASP A 126 14.15 -4.74 0.31
CA ASP A 126 14.78 -3.42 0.26
C ASP A 126 15.43 -3.03 1.60
N LEU A 127 14.88 -3.47 2.72
CA LEU A 127 15.47 -3.24 4.05
C LEU A 127 16.76 -4.06 4.23
N ASP A 128 16.73 -5.34 3.84
CA ASP A 128 17.88 -6.25 3.90
C ASP A 128 19.03 -5.75 3.00
N GLN A 129 18.69 -5.16 1.85
CA GLN A 129 19.64 -4.53 0.91
C GLN A 129 20.02 -3.09 1.30
N ASN A 130 19.56 -2.59 2.46
CA ASN A 130 19.85 -1.24 2.98
C ASN A 130 19.35 -0.09 2.08
N TYR A 131 18.40 -0.35 1.19
CA TYR A 131 17.76 0.64 0.32
C TYR A 131 16.74 1.53 1.07
N MET A 132 16.24 1.07 2.22
CA MET A 132 15.26 1.82 3.03
C MET A 132 15.84 2.82 4.03
N LYS A 133 17.16 3.04 4.04
CA LYS A 133 17.86 3.88 5.05
C LYS A 133 17.32 5.31 5.16
N THR A 134 16.86 5.88 4.03
CA THR A 134 16.30 7.23 3.96
C THR A 134 14.78 7.27 3.84
N SER A 135 14.14 6.10 3.77
CA SER A 135 12.70 5.97 3.63
C SER A 135 12.01 6.33 4.93
N THR A 136 10.90 7.05 4.82
CA THR A 136 10.06 7.44 5.95
C THR A 136 8.60 7.14 5.66
N PHE A 137 7.81 6.92 6.70
CA PHE A 137 6.43 6.48 6.58
C PHE A 137 5.48 7.60 7.01
N PRO A 138 4.24 7.61 6.49
CA PRO A 138 3.22 8.56 6.93
C PRO A 138 2.99 8.44 8.43
N THR A 139 2.76 9.58 9.05
CA THR A 139 2.30 9.70 10.44
C THR A 139 0.94 10.34 10.41
N ILE A 140 0.10 10.04 11.40
CA ILE A 140 -1.18 10.71 11.58
C ILE A 140 -1.02 12.23 11.58
N GLU A 141 -1.82 12.93 10.79
CA GLU A 141 -1.89 14.38 10.76
C GLU A 141 -3.26 14.84 11.31
N ASN A 142 -3.32 16.00 11.97
CA ASN A 142 -4.55 16.69 12.36
C ASN A 142 -5.66 15.92 13.12
N TYR A 143 -5.41 14.72 13.63
CA TYR A 143 -6.40 13.98 14.41
C TYR A 143 -6.77 14.68 15.71
N ASP A 144 -8.04 15.11 15.80
CA ASP A 144 -8.54 15.78 16.99
C ASP A 144 -8.80 14.79 18.12
N GLY A 145 -9.31 13.60 17.86
CA GLY A 145 -9.74 12.66 18.91
C GLY A 145 -11.18 12.90 19.33
N ILE A 146 -11.56 12.35 20.48
CA ILE A 146 -12.95 12.31 20.94
C ILE A 146 -13.11 13.28 22.10
N HIS A 147 -14.11 14.16 22.05
CA HIS A 147 -14.39 15.03 23.19
C HIS A 147 -14.85 14.21 24.40
N LYS A 148 -14.10 14.29 25.50
CA LYS A 148 -14.42 13.59 26.75
C LYS A 148 -14.63 14.60 27.88
N HIS A 149 -15.63 14.34 28.72
CA HIS A 149 -15.75 15.01 30.02
C HIS A 149 -14.78 14.35 31.00
N LEU A 150 -13.63 14.98 31.22
CA LEU A 150 -12.53 14.40 31.99
C LEU A 150 -12.69 14.73 33.48
N PRO A 151 -12.58 13.74 34.39
CA PRO A 151 -12.78 13.96 35.83
C PRO A 151 -11.81 15.00 36.42
N ILE A 152 -10.55 14.99 35.96
CA ILE A 152 -9.50 15.93 36.36
C ILE A 152 -9.03 16.68 35.12
N HIS A 153 -8.80 18.00 35.24
CA HIS A 153 -8.25 18.78 34.15
C HIS A 153 -6.94 18.14 33.63
N PRO A 154 -6.74 17.94 32.32
CA PRO A 154 -5.63 17.13 31.80
C PRO A 154 -4.24 17.60 32.26
N TYR A 155 -4.00 18.91 32.28
CA TYR A 155 -2.74 19.46 32.78
C TYR A 155 -2.52 19.15 34.26
N LEU A 156 -3.57 19.27 35.08
CA LEU A 156 -3.49 18.98 36.51
C LEU A 156 -3.21 17.49 36.73
N LEU A 157 -3.87 16.60 35.97
CA LEU A 157 -3.58 15.17 36.04
C LEU A 157 -2.12 14.87 35.66
N GLY A 158 -1.61 15.48 34.59
CA GLY A 158 -0.21 15.32 34.18
C GLY A 158 0.78 15.76 35.26
N ALA A 159 0.53 16.92 35.87
CA ALA A 159 1.35 17.45 36.95
C ALA A 159 1.32 16.55 38.21
N LEU A 160 0.15 15.98 38.55
CA LEU A 160 -0.01 15.03 39.66
C LEU A 160 0.66 13.68 39.37
N ILE A 161 0.62 13.21 38.12
CA ILE A 161 1.31 11.98 37.73
C ILE A 161 2.83 12.18 37.83
N ALA A 162 3.37 13.31 37.39
CA ALA A 162 4.79 13.62 37.50
C ALA A 162 5.22 13.78 38.98
N ASP A 163 4.82 14.89 39.60
CA ASP A 163 5.36 15.38 40.87
C ASP A 163 4.44 15.11 42.08
N GLY A 164 3.35 14.35 41.90
CA GLY A 164 2.37 14.09 42.95
C GLY A 164 2.70 12.87 43.82
N TYR A 165 2.53 13.04 45.13
CA TYR A 165 2.44 11.96 46.10
C TYR A 165 0.96 11.61 46.31
N LEU A 166 0.55 10.51 45.68
CA LEU A 166 -0.85 10.07 45.57
C LEU A 166 -1.26 9.05 46.64
N SER A 167 -0.35 8.70 47.55
CA SER A 167 -0.58 7.77 48.65
C SER A 167 -0.63 8.55 49.97
N GLY A 168 -1.72 8.49 50.72
CA GLY A 168 -1.80 9.18 52.03
C GLY A 168 -3.15 9.85 52.28
N ASN A 169 -3.25 10.55 53.42
CA ASN A 169 -4.50 11.20 53.80
C ASN A 169 -4.85 12.36 52.86
N ASN A 170 -3.85 13.17 52.50
CA ASN A 170 -3.99 14.27 51.55
C ASN A 170 -3.17 14.00 50.29
N ILE A 171 -3.67 14.48 49.14
CA ILE A 171 -2.89 14.50 47.90
C ILE A 171 -1.87 15.63 48.02
N GLN A 172 -0.60 15.29 47.82
CA GLN A 172 0.49 16.24 47.89
C GLN A 172 1.16 16.36 46.53
N TRP A 173 1.67 17.53 46.21
CA TRP A 173 2.41 17.82 45.00
C TRP A 173 3.63 18.65 45.38
N THR A 174 4.81 18.28 44.88
CA THR A 174 6.06 18.93 45.25
C THR A 174 6.65 19.64 44.05
N LYS A 175 6.68 20.98 44.09
CA LYS A 175 7.32 21.81 43.08
C LYS A 175 7.85 23.07 43.73
N SER A 176 9.01 23.55 43.30
CA SER A 176 9.56 24.80 43.85
C SER A 176 8.84 26.00 43.26
N TYR A 177 8.09 26.74 44.08
CA TYR A 177 7.48 28.01 43.66
C TYR A 177 8.53 29.06 43.25
N GLU A 178 9.70 29.02 43.88
CA GLU A 178 10.80 29.96 43.59
C GLU A 178 11.41 29.72 42.20
N ASN A 179 11.54 28.45 41.79
CA ASN A 179 12.13 28.09 40.49
C ASN A 179 11.11 28.01 39.36
N GLU A 180 9.88 27.59 39.66
CA GLU A 180 8.81 27.28 38.69
C GLU A 180 7.49 28.00 39.06
N PRO A 181 7.49 29.35 39.25
CA PRO A 181 6.33 30.09 39.74
C PRO A 181 5.13 30.00 38.80
N ARG A 182 5.36 29.91 37.48
CA ARG A 182 4.29 29.83 36.46
C ARG A 182 3.55 28.51 36.50
N VAL A 183 4.27 27.39 36.63
CA VAL A 183 3.68 26.05 36.79
C VAL A 183 2.85 26.03 38.07
N CYS A 184 3.42 26.52 39.17
CA CYS A 184 2.70 26.57 40.45
C CYS A 184 1.43 27.42 40.36
N ALA A 185 1.50 28.66 39.84
CA ALA A 185 0.33 29.52 39.70
C ALA A 185 -0.76 28.89 38.83
N TYR A 186 -0.39 28.21 37.73
CA TYR A 186 -1.35 27.55 36.87
C TYR A 186 -2.01 26.34 37.53
N VAL A 187 -1.24 25.50 38.24
CA VAL A 187 -1.80 24.37 39.01
C VAL A 187 -2.74 24.87 40.11
N HIS A 188 -2.38 25.93 40.83
CA HIS A 188 -3.26 26.53 41.84
C HIS A 188 -4.57 26.98 41.22
N GLY A 189 -4.54 27.74 40.12
CA GLY A 189 -5.75 28.20 39.44
C GLY A 189 -6.63 27.08 38.86
N LEU A 190 -6.08 25.88 38.64
CA LEU A 190 -6.85 24.70 38.22
C LEU A 190 -7.48 23.92 39.38
N VAL A 191 -6.97 24.10 40.59
CA VAL A 191 -7.42 23.40 41.80
C VAL A 191 -8.32 24.28 42.66
N GLU A 192 -8.06 25.58 42.67
CA GLU A 192 -8.74 26.55 43.52
C GLU A 192 -10.22 26.63 43.17
N SER A 193 -11.04 26.30 44.17
CA SER A 193 -12.49 26.39 44.14
C SER A 193 -13.01 26.72 45.53
N ASP A 194 -14.30 26.98 45.64
CA ASP A 194 -14.95 27.21 46.94
C ASP A 194 -14.74 26.04 47.93
N GLU A 195 -14.47 24.83 47.42
CA GLU A 195 -14.41 23.60 48.19
C GLU A 195 -12.99 23.07 48.44
N ILE A 196 -12.02 23.44 47.60
CA ILE A 196 -10.64 22.90 47.62
C ILE A 196 -9.63 24.05 47.62
N LYS A 197 -8.67 23.98 48.55
CA LYS A 197 -7.51 24.88 48.56
C LYS A 197 -6.21 24.10 48.40
N MET A 198 -5.23 24.76 47.79
CA MET A 198 -3.83 24.36 47.89
C MET A 198 -3.16 25.16 49.01
N SER A 199 -2.80 24.48 50.10
CA SER A 199 -1.94 25.08 51.12
C SER A 199 -0.47 24.80 50.79
N MET A 200 0.37 25.83 50.84
CA MET A 200 1.81 25.71 50.67
C MET A 200 2.50 25.60 52.02
N ARG A 201 3.42 24.64 52.16
CA ARG A 201 4.29 24.53 53.33
C ARG A 201 5.73 24.35 52.87
N LYS A 202 6.63 25.14 53.45
CA LYS A 202 8.08 24.93 53.31
C LYS A 202 8.47 23.63 54.03
N SER A 203 9.05 22.69 53.29
CA SER A 203 9.54 21.44 53.86
C SER A 203 10.99 21.64 54.34
N ASN A 204 11.24 21.47 55.63
CA ASN A 204 12.57 21.57 56.25
C ASN A 204 13.30 20.22 56.30
N ASN A 205 12.88 19.22 55.51
CA ASN A 205 13.46 17.90 55.59
C ASN A 205 14.71 17.79 54.72
N THR A 206 15.87 18.16 55.27
CA THR A 206 17.17 17.98 54.61
C THR A 206 18.12 17.25 55.56
N ARG A 207 18.18 15.92 55.43
CA ARG A 207 19.46 15.25 55.66
C ARG A 207 20.38 15.67 54.51
N ASN A 208 21.09 16.79 54.74
CA ASN A 208 22.32 17.16 54.06
C ASN A 208 22.24 17.65 52.60
N THR A 209 21.33 18.57 52.26
CA THR A 209 21.45 19.39 51.03
C THR A 209 20.83 20.79 51.21
N ASP A 210 21.41 21.83 50.59
CA ASP A 210 20.97 23.25 50.65
C ASP A 210 19.64 23.57 49.92
N TRP A 211 18.80 22.57 49.63
CA TRP A 211 17.61 22.74 48.79
C TRP A 211 16.35 22.99 49.62
N VAL A 212 15.71 24.14 49.42
CA VAL A 212 14.35 24.41 49.92
C VAL A 212 13.33 23.73 49.00
N SER A 213 12.55 22.80 49.53
CA SER A 213 11.41 22.20 48.81
C SER A 213 10.09 22.74 49.33
N TRP A 214 9.18 23.05 48.41
CA TRP A 214 7.82 23.50 48.72
C TRP A 214 6.85 22.35 48.50
N GLN A 215 6.07 22.03 49.53
CA GLN A 215 5.04 21.01 49.48
C GLN A 215 3.69 21.69 49.37
N HIS A 216 2.94 21.31 48.34
CA HIS A 216 1.59 21.77 48.12
C HIS A 216 0.64 20.65 48.53
N SER A 217 -0.14 20.88 49.57
CA SER A 217 -1.19 19.94 49.98
C SER A 217 -2.51 20.39 49.39
N ILE A 218 -3.11 19.52 48.56
CA ILE A 218 -4.49 19.69 48.10
C ILE A 218 -5.38 19.16 49.23
N ALA A 219 -6.03 20.08 49.94
CA ALA A 219 -6.87 19.77 51.09
C ALA A 219 -8.20 20.53 50.99
N THR A 220 -9.22 20.01 51.65
CA THR A 220 -10.53 20.65 51.69
C THR A 220 -10.50 21.91 52.54
N ASN A 221 -11.39 22.87 52.21
CA ASN A 221 -11.58 24.07 53.04
C ASN A 221 -12.32 23.80 54.37
N LYS A 222 -12.87 22.59 54.55
CA LYS A 222 -13.84 22.26 55.61
C LYS A 222 -13.25 21.51 56.83
N GLY A 223 -11.91 21.41 56.94
CA GLY A 223 -11.22 20.84 58.11
C GLY A 223 -10.74 19.39 57.95
N TYR A 224 -10.06 18.87 58.98
CA TYR A 224 -9.49 17.51 59.00
C TYR A 224 -10.59 16.44 58.81
N GLY A 225 -10.40 15.50 57.88
CA GLY A 225 -11.31 14.36 57.66
C GLY A 225 -12.46 14.59 56.67
N GLN A 226 -12.57 15.76 56.04
CA GLN A 226 -13.61 16.03 55.03
C GLN A 226 -13.19 15.63 53.60
N HIS A 227 -14.19 15.32 52.78
CA HIS A 227 -14.14 14.67 51.45
C HIS A 227 -13.37 15.47 50.38
N ASN A 228 -12.30 14.90 49.83
CA ASN A 228 -11.44 15.54 48.82
C ASN A 228 -11.81 15.06 47.42
N GLN A 229 -12.56 15.86 46.65
CA GLN A 229 -13.04 15.46 45.32
C GLN A 229 -11.92 15.06 44.34
N ILE A 230 -10.71 15.64 44.46
CA ILE A 230 -9.56 15.22 43.64
C ILE A 230 -9.12 13.80 44.02
N LYS A 231 -9.19 13.44 45.29
CA LYS A 231 -8.91 12.09 45.78
C LYS A 231 -9.92 11.09 45.22
N ASP A 232 -11.21 11.41 45.25
CA ASP A 232 -12.27 10.54 44.72
C ASP A 232 -12.13 10.38 43.21
N ARG A 233 -11.83 11.46 42.48
CA ARG A 233 -11.55 11.40 41.04
C ARG A 233 -10.29 10.59 40.72
N LEU A 234 -9.24 10.66 41.55
CA LEU A 234 -8.05 9.81 41.40
C LEU A 234 -8.35 8.33 41.71
N GLU A 235 -9.26 8.06 42.65
CA GLU A 235 -9.75 6.72 42.94
C GLU A 235 -10.54 6.16 41.74
N MET A 236 -11.47 6.95 41.19
CA MET A 236 -12.21 6.60 39.96
C MET A 236 -11.28 6.33 38.77
N LEU A 237 -10.16 7.06 38.68
CA LEU A 237 -9.15 6.87 37.64
C LEU A 237 -8.15 5.75 37.95
N GLY A 238 -8.25 5.07 39.10
CA GLY A 238 -7.36 3.99 39.52
C GLY A 238 -5.93 4.42 39.89
N LEU A 239 -5.72 5.73 40.11
CA LEU A 239 -4.42 6.33 40.41
C LEU A 239 -4.17 6.58 41.89
N LEU A 240 -5.22 6.55 42.71
CA LEU A 240 -5.09 6.71 44.15
C LEU A 240 -4.17 5.60 44.72
N ASN A 241 -3.28 5.98 45.65
CA ASN A 241 -2.30 5.11 46.30
C ASN A 241 -1.23 4.47 45.37
N LYS A 242 -1.20 4.82 44.07
CA LYS A 242 -0.15 4.34 43.16
C LYS A 242 1.19 5.01 43.46
N LYS A 243 2.23 4.19 43.60
CA LYS A 243 3.63 4.65 43.69
C LYS A 243 4.18 4.98 42.31
N SER A 244 5.33 5.64 42.22
CA SER A 244 5.93 6.09 40.95
C SER A 244 6.07 4.99 39.89
N LYS A 245 6.34 3.74 40.30
CA LYS A 245 6.47 2.57 39.40
C LYS A 245 5.12 2.02 38.89
N GLU A 246 4.01 2.44 39.47
CA GLU A 246 2.65 1.92 39.22
C GLU A 246 1.72 2.97 38.60
N LYS A 247 2.17 4.23 38.46
CA LYS A 247 1.43 5.29 37.79
C LYS A 247 1.27 4.95 36.30
N PHE A 248 0.19 5.43 35.70
CA PHE A 248 -0.18 5.22 34.28
C PHE A 248 -1.07 6.39 33.82
N ILE A 249 -1.34 6.52 32.52
CA ILE A 249 -2.34 7.47 32.00
C ILE A 249 -3.66 6.72 31.81
N PRO A 250 -4.78 7.16 32.41
CA PRO A 250 -6.07 6.51 32.23
C PRO A 250 -6.57 6.59 30.78
N GLU A 251 -7.17 5.52 30.27
CA GLU A 251 -7.62 5.37 28.86
C GLU A 251 -8.49 6.53 28.36
N ILE A 252 -9.39 7.06 29.20
CA ILE A 252 -10.27 8.18 28.84
C ILE A 252 -9.48 9.44 28.41
N TYR A 253 -8.22 9.59 28.84
CA TYR A 253 -7.36 10.70 28.44
C TYR A 253 -6.59 10.43 27.13
N LYS A 254 -6.36 9.17 26.76
CA LYS A 254 -5.52 8.81 25.62
C LYS A 254 -6.18 9.06 24.26
N LEU A 255 -7.52 8.97 24.21
CA LEU A 255 -8.35 9.28 23.04
C LEU A 255 -9.07 10.63 23.14
N ALA A 256 -8.78 11.43 24.16
CA ALA A 256 -9.40 12.74 24.36
C ALA A 256 -9.06 13.72 23.21
N THR A 257 -9.69 14.89 23.17
CA THR A 257 -9.38 15.89 22.13
C THR A 257 -7.89 16.26 22.12
N LYS A 258 -7.38 16.75 20.98
CA LYS A 258 -5.98 17.10 20.78
C LYS A 258 -5.54 18.14 21.80
N LYS A 259 -6.43 19.10 22.10
CA LYS A 259 -6.23 20.11 23.15
C LYS A 259 -6.11 19.47 24.54
N GLN A 260 -6.93 18.48 24.87
CA GLN A 260 -6.88 17.78 26.16
C GLN A 260 -5.61 16.93 26.29
N ARG A 261 -5.27 16.16 25.24
CA ARG A 261 -4.03 15.35 25.18
C ARG A 261 -2.77 16.20 25.27
N LEU A 262 -2.73 17.33 24.56
CA LEU A 262 -1.62 18.28 24.66
C LEU A 262 -1.51 18.88 26.06
N ALA A 263 -2.63 19.25 26.69
CA ALA A 263 -2.62 19.75 28.05
C ALA A 263 -2.10 18.71 29.06
N LEU A 264 -2.41 17.42 28.87
CA LEU A 264 -1.86 16.32 29.67
C LEU A 264 -0.33 16.20 29.51
N ILE A 265 0.16 16.17 28.26
CA ILE A 265 1.60 16.14 27.95
C ILE A 265 2.31 17.33 28.57
N ASN A 266 1.74 18.53 28.47
CA ASN A 266 2.29 19.74 29.08
C ASN A 266 2.43 19.60 30.61
N GLY A 267 1.44 19.04 31.30
CA GLY A 267 1.51 18.83 32.74
C GLY A 267 2.59 17.82 33.14
N LEU A 268 2.76 16.75 32.36
CA LEU A 268 3.81 15.75 32.57
C LEU A 268 5.21 16.32 32.35
N PHE A 269 5.41 17.08 31.26
CA PHE A 269 6.72 17.64 30.91
C PHE A 269 7.09 18.87 31.75
N ASP A 270 6.17 19.76 32.09
CA ASP A 270 6.47 20.81 33.08
C ASP A 270 6.76 20.22 34.48
N GLY A 271 6.31 18.99 34.73
CA GLY A 271 6.64 18.18 35.89
C GLY A 271 8.06 17.60 35.84
N ASP A 272 8.22 16.47 35.13
CA ASP A 272 9.46 15.68 35.08
C ASP A 272 10.19 15.76 33.73
N GLY A 273 9.77 16.67 32.84
CA GLY A 273 10.39 16.86 31.54
C GLY A 273 11.73 17.56 31.65
N THR A 274 12.70 17.12 30.85
CA THR A 274 14.01 17.76 30.77
C THR A 274 14.42 17.96 29.32
N VAL A 275 15.18 19.03 29.07
CA VAL A 275 15.77 19.31 27.76
C VAL A 275 17.25 19.01 27.83
N ARG A 276 17.73 18.22 26.87
CA ARG A 276 19.15 17.96 26.73
C ARG A 276 19.84 19.14 26.02
N THR A 277 20.92 19.64 26.59
CA THR A 277 21.63 20.84 26.10
C THR A 277 22.61 20.56 24.95
N ASP A 278 23.19 19.35 24.87
CA ASP A 278 24.15 18.95 23.81
C ASP A 278 23.48 18.68 22.45
N ARG A 279 22.25 18.15 22.47
CA ARG A 279 21.36 18.02 21.31
C ARG A 279 19.95 18.35 21.78
N PRO A 280 19.29 19.39 21.24
CA PRO A 280 18.02 19.94 21.75
C PRO A 280 16.88 18.92 21.56
N THR A 281 16.80 17.98 22.48
CA THR A 281 15.87 16.85 22.51
C THR A 281 15.19 16.85 23.87
N CYS A 282 13.86 16.75 23.85
CA CYS A 282 13.07 16.71 25.07
C CYS A 282 12.94 15.26 25.53
N LYS A 283 13.12 15.01 26.82
CA LYS A 283 12.93 13.69 27.43
C LYS A 283 12.00 13.79 28.64
N TYR A 284 11.14 12.79 28.81
CA TYR A 284 10.37 12.54 30.02
C TYR A 284 10.85 11.23 30.64
N ALA A 285 11.27 11.24 31.91
CA ALA A 285 11.81 10.06 32.59
C ALA A 285 10.85 9.55 33.65
N THR A 286 10.65 8.23 33.70
CA THR A 286 9.79 7.58 34.71
C THR A 286 10.29 6.19 35.06
N THR A 287 10.04 5.73 36.28
CA THR A 287 10.30 4.34 36.71
C THR A 287 9.15 3.39 36.35
N SER A 288 7.98 3.92 35.96
CA SER A 288 6.86 3.10 35.49
C SER A 288 6.99 2.78 34.00
N LYS A 289 7.12 1.50 33.67
CA LYS A 289 7.12 1.02 32.29
C LYS A 289 5.79 1.35 31.60
N GLN A 290 4.68 1.17 32.30
CA GLN A 290 3.34 1.47 31.79
C GLN A 290 3.20 2.95 31.44
N LEU A 291 3.60 3.84 32.37
CA LEU A 291 3.54 5.28 32.12
C LEU A 291 4.40 5.70 30.93
N ALA A 292 5.60 5.13 30.78
CA ALA A 292 6.43 5.41 29.61
C ALA A 292 5.73 5.02 28.30
N SER A 293 5.11 3.83 28.26
CA SER A 293 4.31 3.37 27.12
C SER A 293 3.10 4.26 26.86
N ASP A 294 2.38 4.66 27.91
CA ASP A 294 1.21 5.52 27.78
C ASP A 294 1.57 6.92 27.27
N VAL A 295 2.67 7.51 27.75
CA VAL A 295 3.17 8.80 27.27
C VAL A 295 3.56 8.70 25.80
N LEU A 296 4.21 7.62 25.40
CA LEU A 296 4.56 7.37 24.00
C LEU A 296 3.31 7.25 23.12
N GLU A 297 2.29 6.51 23.58
CA GLU A 297 1.00 6.38 22.88
C GLU A 297 0.32 7.73 22.68
N VAL A 298 0.25 8.56 23.72
CA VAL A 298 -0.33 9.92 23.61
C VAL A 298 0.48 10.79 22.66
N LEU A 299 1.81 10.68 22.64
CA LEU A 299 2.64 11.41 21.67
C LEU A 299 2.38 10.96 20.23
N TRP A 300 2.33 9.64 19.98
CA TRP A 300 1.96 9.10 18.66
C TRP A 300 0.59 9.58 18.20
N SER A 301 -0.37 9.61 19.11
CA SER A 301 -1.74 10.09 18.85
C SER A 301 -1.80 11.57 18.42
N LEU A 302 -0.80 12.37 18.81
CA LEU A 302 -0.64 13.78 18.43
C LEU A 302 0.16 13.96 17.14
N GLY A 303 0.59 12.86 16.49
CA GLY A 303 1.49 12.88 15.34
C GLY A 303 2.97 13.15 15.72
N ILE A 304 3.31 13.05 17.01
CA ILE A 304 4.66 13.35 17.51
C ILE A 304 5.52 12.09 17.49
N ASN A 305 6.68 12.20 16.83
CA ASN A 305 7.64 11.11 16.78
C ASN A 305 8.50 11.09 18.05
N ALA A 306 8.37 10.02 18.83
CA ALA A 306 9.11 9.77 20.06
C ALA A 306 9.44 8.28 20.17
N HIS A 307 10.34 7.89 21.07
CA HIS A 307 10.65 6.49 21.36
C HIS A 307 11.01 6.32 22.84
N ILE A 308 10.95 5.09 23.34
CA ILE A 308 11.38 4.76 24.70
C ILE A 308 12.83 4.26 24.69
N LYS A 309 13.62 4.76 25.63
CA LYS A 309 14.96 4.26 25.94
C LYS A 309 15.03 3.85 27.41
N TYR A 310 15.46 2.62 27.67
CA TYR A 310 15.75 2.17 29.02
C TYR A 310 17.14 2.66 29.48
N MET A 311 17.21 3.37 30.60
CA MET A 311 18.44 3.92 31.17
C MET A 311 18.86 3.05 32.36
N LYS A 312 19.77 2.09 32.10
CA LYS A 312 20.23 1.09 33.08
C LYS A 312 20.80 1.72 34.35
N GLY A 313 21.56 2.81 34.24
CA GLY A 313 22.19 3.49 35.39
C GLY A 313 21.19 4.09 36.36
N ASP A 314 20.10 4.65 35.84
CA ASP A 314 19.05 5.30 36.64
C ASP A 314 17.86 4.36 36.91
N ASN A 315 17.93 3.12 36.41
CA ASN A 315 16.85 2.12 36.47
C ASN A 315 15.47 2.70 36.06
N CYS A 316 15.43 3.45 34.96
CA CYS A 316 14.22 4.15 34.51
C CYS A 316 14.05 4.12 32.99
N TYR A 317 12.86 4.52 32.53
CA TYR A 317 12.48 4.65 31.13
C TYR A 317 12.44 6.12 30.75
N ALA A 318 13.13 6.49 29.67
CA ALA A 318 13.05 7.82 29.07
C ALA A 318 12.24 7.77 27.78
N VAL A 319 11.15 8.53 27.72
CA VAL A 319 10.45 8.84 26.47
C VAL A 319 11.14 10.04 25.84
N VAL A 320 11.76 9.85 24.68
CA VAL A 320 12.58 10.87 24.01
C VAL A 320 11.89 11.32 22.73
N ILE A 321 11.57 12.61 22.65
CA ILE A 321 10.95 13.23 21.49
C ILE A 321 12.03 13.57 20.45
N TRP A 322 11.86 13.04 19.25
CA TRP A 322 12.74 13.30 18.10
C TRP A 322 12.24 14.44 17.23
N ASP A 323 10.97 14.77 17.35
CA ASP A 323 10.40 15.93 16.68
C ASP A 323 11.00 17.23 17.26
N LYS A 324 11.86 17.87 16.48
CA LYS A 324 12.52 19.13 16.84
C LYS A 324 11.58 20.33 16.80
N GLU A 325 10.42 20.22 16.18
CA GLU A 325 9.45 21.31 16.07
C GLU A 325 8.50 21.32 17.26
N PHE A 326 8.16 20.14 17.79
CA PHE A 326 7.17 20.01 18.85
C PHE A 326 7.72 20.34 20.23
N ASN A 327 7.20 21.38 20.89
CA ASN A 327 7.55 21.75 22.26
C ASN A 327 6.52 21.14 23.24
N PRO A 328 6.90 20.20 24.11
CA PRO A 328 5.98 19.58 25.06
C PRO A 328 5.78 20.38 26.37
N PHE A 329 6.47 21.52 26.55
CA PHE A 329 6.39 22.33 27.78
C PHE A 329 5.44 23.50 27.59
N ARG A 330 4.66 23.85 28.63
CA ARG A 330 3.78 25.03 28.60
C ARG A 330 4.44 26.26 29.21
N PHE A 331 5.20 26.11 30.30
CA PHE A 331 5.70 27.24 31.08
C PHE A 331 7.22 27.36 31.19
N SER A 332 7.98 26.51 30.50
CA SER A 332 9.43 26.40 30.70
C SER A 332 10.18 27.74 30.63
N THR A 333 11.09 27.92 31.59
CA THR A 333 11.99 29.08 31.75
C THR A 333 13.37 28.86 31.11
N ASN A 334 13.58 27.75 30.38
CA ASN A 334 14.80 27.46 29.65
C ASN A 334 14.96 28.41 28.44
N LYS A 335 15.53 29.57 28.74
CA LYS A 335 15.90 30.63 27.80
C LYS A 335 17.00 30.10 26.86
N GLU A 336 16.90 30.45 25.58
CA GLU A 336 17.92 30.28 24.54
C GLU A 336 17.99 28.89 23.86
N LYS A 337 17.24 28.81 22.76
CA LYS A 337 17.62 28.10 21.52
C LYS A 337 17.31 26.61 21.42
N ARG A 338 16.04 26.34 21.12
CA ARG A 338 15.71 25.62 19.88
C ARG A 338 15.94 26.52 18.64
N GLU A 339 17.10 27.19 18.53
CA GLU A 339 17.54 27.75 17.26
C GLU A 339 17.96 26.59 16.36
N LEU A 340 16.95 25.93 15.82
CA LEU A 340 16.79 25.54 14.42
C LEU A 340 15.26 25.40 14.18
N ALA A 341 14.46 26.36 14.66
CA ALA A 341 13.11 26.58 14.17
C ALA A 341 13.24 27.21 12.78
N GLY A 342 13.40 26.38 11.75
CA GLY A 342 13.61 26.90 10.39
C GLY A 342 13.72 25.87 9.28
N VAL A 343 13.77 24.57 9.57
CA VAL A 343 13.75 23.56 8.51
C VAL A 343 12.70 22.52 8.86
N LYS A 344 11.56 22.53 8.13
CA LYS A 344 10.67 21.37 7.99
C LYS A 344 11.55 20.19 7.58
N SER A 345 11.97 19.40 8.56
CA SER A 345 12.82 18.27 8.27
C SER A 345 11.93 17.04 8.14
N TRP A 346 11.75 16.61 6.89
CA TRP A 346 11.22 15.28 6.55
C TRP A 346 11.95 14.13 7.29
N SER A 347 13.08 14.39 7.96
CA SER A 347 13.78 13.43 8.82
C SER A 347 13.04 13.00 10.08
N ASN A 348 11.96 13.70 10.48
CA ASN A 348 11.28 13.42 11.74
C ASN A 348 10.21 12.33 11.63
N ARG A 349 9.90 11.84 10.42
CA ARG A 349 8.91 10.78 10.20
C ARG A 349 9.46 9.39 10.59
N ARG A 350 8.56 8.51 11.00
CA ARG A 350 8.82 7.11 11.37
C ARG A 350 9.55 6.35 10.26
N LYS A 351 10.44 5.42 10.63
CA LYS A 351 11.15 4.52 9.70
C LYS A 351 10.89 3.07 10.07
N VAL A 352 10.97 2.16 9.10
CA VAL A 352 10.97 0.72 9.38
C VAL A 352 12.33 0.32 9.93
N GLU A 353 12.33 -0.42 11.04
CA GLU A 353 13.52 -0.94 11.73
C GLU A 353 13.79 -2.39 11.33
N SER A 354 12.75 -3.23 11.29
CA SER A 354 12.88 -4.65 10.94
C SER A 354 11.57 -5.22 10.42
N ILE A 355 11.66 -6.24 9.56
CA ILE A 355 10.54 -7.06 9.12
C ILE A 355 10.89 -8.52 9.35
N THR A 356 10.12 -9.19 10.21
CA THR A 356 10.38 -10.57 10.62
C THR A 356 9.18 -11.45 10.32
N LYS A 357 9.40 -12.62 9.74
CA LYS A 357 8.35 -13.61 9.50
C LYS A 357 7.86 -14.12 10.86
N VAL A 358 6.54 -14.16 11.06
CA VAL A 358 5.91 -14.68 12.29
C VAL A 358 5.06 -15.91 11.96
N ASP A 359 4.13 -16.27 12.82
CA ASP A 359 3.18 -17.36 12.65
C ASP A 359 2.20 -17.15 11.49
N VAL A 360 1.55 -18.25 11.09
CA VAL A 360 0.42 -18.24 10.15
C VAL A 360 -0.84 -18.12 10.99
N ASP A 361 -1.63 -17.08 10.75
CA ASP A 361 -2.82 -16.77 11.55
C ASP A 361 -3.93 -16.18 10.68
N GLU A 362 -5.15 -16.11 11.22
CA GLU A 362 -6.28 -15.46 10.56
C GLU A 362 -5.97 -13.98 10.31
N ALA A 363 -6.28 -13.51 9.10
CA ALA A 363 -6.07 -12.14 8.69
C ALA A 363 -7.32 -11.56 8.04
N THR A 364 -7.48 -10.25 8.12
CA THR A 364 -8.61 -9.51 7.56
C THR A 364 -8.10 -8.26 6.85
N CYS A 365 -8.69 -7.91 5.71
CA CYS A 365 -8.52 -6.61 5.10
C CYS A 365 -9.81 -5.80 5.17
N ILE A 366 -9.71 -4.48 5.05
CA ILE A 366 -10.85 -3.57 5.14
C ILE A 366 -10.83 -2.58 4.01
N SER A 367 -11.96 -1.95 3.71
CA SER A 367 -12.00 -0.81 2.79
C SER A 367 -12.62 0.46 3.32
N VAL A 368 -12.04 1.58 2.89
CA VAL A 368 -12.18 2.89 3.50
C VAL A 368 -12.39 3.95 2.42
N ALA A 369 -13.29 4.89 2.68
CA ALA A 369 -13.66 5.94 1.73
C ALA A 369 -12.61 7.07 1.60
N SER A 370 -11.51 7.03 2.36
CA SER A 370 -10.49 8.09 2.33
C SER A 370 -9.93 8.31 0.92
N PRO A 371 -9.61 9.56 0.51
CA PRO A 371 -9.09 9.85 -0.83
C PRO A 371 -7.76 9.17 -1.14
N ASP A 372 -6.92 9.00 -0.13
CA ASP A 372 -5.60 8.36 -0.23
C ASP A 372 -5.64 6.85 0.09
N LYS A 373 -6.80 6.33 0.49
CA LYS A 373 -7.02 4.93 0.86
C LYS A 373 -6.15 4.46 2.04
N LEU A 374 -5.64 5.41 2.82
CA LEU A 374 -4.93 5.15 4.05
C LEU A 374 -5.88 5.21 5.25
N PHE A 375 -5.60 4.38 6.25
CA PHE A 375 -6.27 4.38 7.54
C PHE A 375 -5.28 4.16 8.68
N ILE A 376 -5.75 4.37 9.91
CA ILE A 376 -4.93 4.29 11.11
C ILE A 376 -5.20 3.00 11.84
N THR A 377 -4.13 2.23 12.06
CA THR A 377 -4.14 1.03 12.89
C THR A 377 -3.31 1.24 14.16
N LYS A 378 -3.16 0.18 14.95
CA LYS A 378 -2.38 0.10 16.19
C LYS A 378 -1.15 1.00 16.20
N ASP A 379 -0.84 1.59 17.36
CA ASP A 379 0.32 2.47 17.57
C ASP A 379 0.36 3.66 16.59
N TYR A 380 -0.83 4.08 16.13
CA TYR A 380 -1.07 5.12 15.13
C TYR A 380 -0.27 4.90 13.83
N ILE A 381 -0.08 3.64 13.44
CA ILE A 381 0.51 3.26 12.15
C ILE A 381 -0.48 3.62 11.05
N VAL A 382 -0.04 4.41 10.06
CA VAL A 382 -0.81 4.68 8.85
C VAL A 382 -0.52 3.60 7.82
N THR A 383 -1.55 2.98 7.26
CA THR A 383 -1.40 1.87 6.32
C THR A 383 -2.49 1.83 5.25
N HIS A 384 -2.30 1.07 4.18
CA HIS A 384 -3.05 1.19 2.91
C HIS A 384 -4.12 0.10 2.71
N ASN A 385 -5.09 0.40 1.83
CA ASN A 385 -6.02 -0.56 1.25
C ASN A 385 -6.35 -0.22 -0.24
N THR A 386 -5.79 -0.88 -1.29
CA THR A 386 -6.33 -0.81 -2.70
C THR A 386 -5.81 -1.91 -3.66
N SER A 387 -6.63 -2.34 -4.66
CA SER A 387 -6.32 -3.35 -5.72
C SER A 387 -6.14 -2.72 -7.14
N PHE A 388 -5.57 -3.47 -8.10
CA PHE A 388 -5.26 -3.00 -9.48
C PHE A 388 -6.49 -2.68 -10.35
N CYS A 389 -7.51 -3.53 -10.32
CA CYS A 389 -8.64 -3.45 -11.26
C CYS A 389 -9.51 -2.19 -11.07
N SER A 390 -9.53 -1.58 -9.88
CA SER A 390 -10.24 -0.32 -9.64
C SER A 390 -9.62 0.89 -10.35
N TYR A 391 -8.36 0.81 -10.78
CA TYR A 391 -7.71 1.87 -11.55
C TYR A 391 -7.71 1.61 -13.06
N PHE A 392 -7.91 0.35 -13.46
CA PHE A 392 -7.71 -0.08 -14.84
C PHE A 392 -8.98 0.01 -15.70
N PHE A 393 -10.17 -0.19 -15.13
CA PHE A 393 -11.45 -0.08 -15.85
C PHE A 393 -12.25 1.13 -15.39
N ASP A 394 -12.94 1.79 -16.33
CA ASP A 394 -13.80 2.94 -16.00
C ASP A 394 -15.20 2.44 -15.61
N GLU A 395 -15.83 3.09 -14.62
CA GLU A 395 -17.16 2.71 -14.10
C GLU A 395 -17.33 1.17 -13.87
N PRO A 396 -16.44 0.51 -13.10
CA PRO A 396 -16.49 -0.93 -12.94
C PRO A 396 -17.62 -1.38 -12.00
N LEU A 397 -18.25 -2.52 -12.29
CA LEU A 397 -19.12 -3.30 -11.41
C LEU A 397 -18.42 -4.61 -11.04
N PHE A 398 -18.08 -4.82 -9.77
CA PHE A 398 -17.57 -6.10 -9.30
C PHE A 398 -18.72 -7.05 -8.94
N LEU A 399 -18.73 -8.24 -9.54
CA LEU A 399 -19.53 -9.37 -9.08
C LEU A 399 -18.67 -10.15 -8.09
N ALA A 400 -18.92 -9.94 -6.80
CA ALA A 400 -18.14 -10.52 -5.72
C ALA A 400 -18.65 -11.93 -5.43
N TRP A 401 -17.93 -12.94 -5.90
CA TRP A 401 -18.24 -14.36 -5.65
C TRP A 401 -17.53 -14.90 -4.40
N GLU A 402 -16.54 -14.15 -3.91
CA GLU A 402 -15.99 -14.26 -2.56
C GLU A 402 -16.68 -13.23 -1.66
N GLN A 403 -16.92 -13.56 -0.40
CA GLN A 403 -17.59 -12.63 0.52
C GLN A 403 -16.79 -11.33 0.64
N GLY A 404 -17.45 -10.23 0.27
CA GLY A 404 -17.02 -8.88 0.54
C GLY A 404 -16.03 -8.32 -0.50
N GLN A 405 -16.59 -7.64 -1.51
CA GLN A 405 -15.79 -6.75 -2.36
C GLN A 405 -16.41 -5.38 -2.55
N ASN A 406 -17.25 -4.91 -1.61
CA ASN A 406 -17.87 -3.55 -1.64
C ASN A 406 -16.84 -2.40 -1.46
N ALA A 407 -15.56 -2.66 -1.76
CA ALA A 407 -14.34 -1.96 -1.36
C ALA A 407 -13.75 -1.01 -2.40
N LEU A 408 -14.32 -0.96 -3.60
CA LEU A 408 -13.67 -0.41 -4.79
C LEU A 408 -14.39 0.88 -5.18
N GLU A 409 -13.71 1.84 -5.81
CA GLU A 409 -14.36 2.99 -6.45
C GLU A 409 -15.08 2.51 -7.71
N ALA A 410 -16.10 1.69 -7.47
CA ALA A 410 -16.73 0.78 -8.39
C ALA A 410 -18.10 0.42 -7.81
N TYR A 411 -19.04 0.10 -8.68
CA TYR A 411 -20.26 -0.58 -8.27
C TYR A 411 -19.88 -2.00 -7.83
N VAL A 412 -20.61 -2.56 -6.87
CA VAL A 412 -20.35 -3.92 -6.41
C VAL A 412 -21.67 -4.62 -6.15
N GLN A 413 -21.76 -5.89 -6.54
CA GLN A 413 -22.89 -6.75 -6.31
C GLN A 413 -22.39 -8.09 -5.77
N ASP A 414 -22.74 -8.39 -4.52
CA ASP A 414 -22.44 -9.66 -3.89
C ASP A 414 -23.25 -10.81 -4.54
N MET A 415 -22.58 -11.95 -4.78
CA MET A 415 -23.12 -13.15 -5.39
C MET A 415 -22.82 -14.37 -4.52
N TYR A 416 -23.85 -15.04 -4.00
CA TYR A 416 -23.70 -16.23 -3.14
C TYR A 416 -24.00 -17.52 -3.90
N THR A 417 -24.95 -17.46 -4.83
CA THR A 417 -25.41 -18.60 -5.61
C THR A 417 -25.48 -18.28 -7.09
N TRP A 418 -25.49 -19.32 -7.94
CA TRP A 418 -25.74 -19.12 -9.36
C TRP A 418 -27.14 -18.53 -9.64
N LYS A 419 -28.12 -18.73 -8.74
CA LYS A 419 -29.44 -18.13 -8.89
C LYS A 419 -29.39 -16.60 -8.75
N ASP A 420 -28.56 -16.09 -7.85
CA ASP A 420 -28.37 -14.64 -7.67
C ASP A 420 -27.85 -14.02 -8.98
N PHE A 421 -26.93 -14.71 -9.64
CA PHE A 421 -26.43 -14.30 -10.95
C PHE A 421 -27.50 -14.39 -12.05
N LEU A 422 -28.38 -15.40 -12.02
CA LEU A 422 -29.51 -15.48 -12.95
C LEU A 422 -30.51 -14.33 -12.74
N GLU A 423 -30.76 -13.93 -11.49
CA GLU A 423 -31.60 -12.78 -11.15
C GLU A 423 -30.95 -11.47 -11.64
N PHE A 424 -29.65 -11.30 -11.41
CA PHE A 424 -28.88 -10.19 -11.96
C PHE A 424 -29.00 -10.09 -13.48
N VAL A 425 -28.81 -11.20 -14.21
CA VAL A 425 -28.96 -11.24 -15.68
C VAL A 425 -30.39 -10.90 -16.10
N LYS A 426 -31.40 -11.34 -15.35
CA LYS A 426 -32.80 -11.06 -15.63
C LYS A 426 -33.12 -9.57 -15.49
N GLU A 427 -32.66 -8.93 -14.41
CA GLU A 427 -32.84 -7.49 -14.20
C GLU A 427 -32.06 -6.66 -15.23
N LEU A 428 -30.83 -7.06 -15.59
CA LEU A 428 -30.08 -6.42 -16.67
C LEU A 428 -30.82 -6.44 -18.00
N LYS A 429 -31.39 -7.59 -18.39
CA LYS A 429 -32.18 -7.71 -19.62
C LYS A 429 -33.43 -6.82 -19.59
N LYS A 430 -34.06 -6.68 -18.42
CA LYS A 430 -35.23 -5.81 -18.25
C LYS A 430 -34.84 -4.35 -18.44
N ILE A 431 -33.77 -3.89 -17.78
CA ILE A 431 -33.21 -2.54 -17.93
C ILE A 431 -32.90 -2.25 -19.40
N HIS A 432 -32.22 -3.18 -20.07
CA HIS A 432 -31.87 -3.06 -21.49
C HIS A 432 -33.11 -3.00 -22.41
N LYS A 433 -34.12 -3.84 -22.15
CA LYS A 433 -35.38 -3.84 -22.92
C LYS A 433 -36.19 -2.56 -22.74
N GLU A 434 -36.12 -1.94 -21.57
CA GLU A 434 -36.74 -0.64 -21.28
C GLU A 434 -35.95 0.55 -21.86
N GLY A 435 -34.80 0.30 -22.51
CA GLY A 435 -33.95 1.35 -23.09
C GLY A 435 -33.22 2.20 -22.05
N LYS A 436 -33.14 1.74 -20.80
CA LYS A 436 -32.45 2.43 -19.70
C LYS A 436 -30.97 2.05 -19.68
N THR A 437 -30.12 2.98 -19.25
CA THR A 437 -28.68 2.76 -19.10
C THR A 437 -28.32 2.39 -17.67
N THR A 438 -27.38 1.45 -17.51
CA THR A 438 -26.76 1.15 -16.22
C THR A 438 -25.73 2.21 -15.85
N PRO A 439 -25.44 2.40 -14.55
CA PRO A 439 -24.42 3.37 -14.11
C PRO A 439 -22.98 2.82 -14.23
N PHE A 440 -22.83 1.55 -14.60
CA PHE A 440 -21.58 0.84 -14.88
C PHE A 440 -21.52 0.38 -16.34
N LYS A 441 -20.29 0.26 -16.88
CA LYS A 441 -20.00 -0.25 -18.24
C LYS A 441 -19.22 -1.58 -18.24
N ASN A 442 -18.36 -1.77 -17.24
CA ASN A 442 -17.46 -2.91 -17.14
C ASN A 442 -17.88 -3.80 -15.97
N VAL A 443 -18.19 -5.07 -16.22
CA VAL A 443 -18.51 -6.07 -15.18
C VAL A 443 -17.26 -6.90 -14.91
N ILE A 444 -16.75 -6.87 -13.69
CA ILE A 444 -15.57 -7.59 -13.25
C ILE A 444 -16.02 -8.75 -12.37
N VAL A 445 -15.75 -9.98 -12.80
CA VAL A 445 -16.01 -11.19 -12.03
C VAL A 445 -14.80 -11.48 -11.17
N ASP A 446 -14.97 -11.43 -9.86
CA ASP A 446 -13.89 -11.63 -8.90
C ASP A 446 -14.37 -12.57 -7.78
N THR A 447 -13.93 -13.83 -7.71
CA THR A 447 -13.00 -14.59 -8.55
C THR A 447 -13.76 -15.57 -9.47
N VAL A 448 -13.35 -15.69 -10.74
CA VAL A 448 -14.03 -16.55 -11.74
C VAL A 448 -14.03 -18.04 -11.36
N ASP A 449 -13.05 -18.48 -10.57
CA ASP A 449 -12.91 -19.86 -10.10
C ASP A 449 -14.13 -20.29 -9.27
N ILE A 450 -14.58 -19.41 -8.37
CA ILE A 450 -15.73 -19.66 -7.50
C ILE A 450 -17.03 -19.51 -8.26
N MET A 451 -17.15 -18.49 -9.12
CA MET A 451 -18.30 -18.35 -10.02
C MET A 451 -18.52 -19.63 -10.83
N ARG A 452 -17.45 -20.23 -11.36
CA ARG A 452 -17.52 -21.45 -12.15
C ARG A 452 -17.93 -22.67 -11.31
N THR A 453 -17.49 -22.73 -10.07
CA THR A 453 -17.90 -23.75 -9.09
C THR A 453 -19.39 -23.62 -8.77
N LYS A 454 -19.90 -22.41 -8.56
CA LYS A 454 -21.34 -22.17 -8.33
C LYS A 454 -22.21 -22.51 -9.53
N CYS A 455 -21.73 -22.28 -10.75
CA CYS A 455 -22.40 -22.73 -11.97
C CYS A 455 -22.50 -24.27 -12.03
N GLU A 456 -21.42 -24.96 -11.66
CA GLU A 456 -21.37 -26.43 -11.63
C GLU A 456 -22.36 -27.01 -10.63
N GLU A 457 -22.32 -26.54 -9.38
CA GLU A 457 -23.27 -26.93 -8.32
C GLU A 457 -24.73 -26.77 -8.79
N TYR A 458 -25.03 -25.66 -9.48
CA TYR A 458 -26.36 -25.38 -9.99
C TYR A 458 -26.79 -26.36 -11.10
N VAL A 459 -25.93 -26.58 -12.11
CA VAL A 459 -26.27 -27.46 -13.24
C VAL A 459 -26.40 -28.92 -12.77
N CYS A 460 -25.50 -29.39 -11.91
CA CYS A 460 -25.59 -30.72 -11.30
C CYS A 460 -26.93 -30.88 -10.56
N ARG A 461 -27.28 -29.91 -9.69
CA ARG A 461 -28.56 -29.92 -8.98
C ARG A 461 -29.78 -29.93 -9.90
N MET A 462 -29.75 -29.18 -11.00
CA MET A 462 -30.88 -29.11 -11.95
C MET A 462 -31.07 -30.40 -12.76
N ASN A 463 -30.03 -31.22 -12.90
CA ASN A 463 -30.08 -32.50 -13.61
C ASN A 463 -30.14 -33.71 -12.66
N GLY A 464 -30.12 -33.49 -11.34
CA GLY A 464 -30.09 -34.57 -10.35
C GLY A 464 -28.76 -35.34 -10.34
N TRP A 465 -27.65 -34.66 -10.65
CA TRP A 465 -26.31 -35.24 -10.64
C TRP A 465 -25.58 -34.86 -9.35
N ASP A 466 -24.80 -35.80 -8.80
CA ASP A 466 -23.90 -35.56 -7.68
C ASP A 466 -22.58 -34.94 -8.16
N SER A 467 -22.20 -35.19 -9.42
CA SER A 467 -21.01 -34.62 -10.06
C SER A 467 -21.20 -34.42 -11.57
N PRO A 468 -20.36 -33.60 -12.24
CA PRO A 468 -20.41 -33.47 -13.70
C PRO A 468 -20.14 -34.78 -14.46
N ALA A 469 -19.55 -35.78 -13.81
CA ALA A 469 -19.24 -37.07 -14.40
C ALA A 469 -20.49 -37.96 -14.59
N ASP A 470 -21.57 -37.68 -13.87
CA ASP A 470 -22.84 -38.42 -13.97
C ASP A 470 -23.57 -38.13 -15.29
N GLY A 471 -23.16 -37.07 -16.00
CA GLY A 471 -23.58 -36.80 -17.36
C GLY A 471 -22.84 -37.69 -18.36
N ASN A 472 -23.58 -38.61 -19.01
CA ASN A 472 -23.08 -39.53 -20.03
C ASN A 472 -22.09 -38.88 -21.02
N TYR A 473 -20.92 -39.52 -21.23
CA TYR A 473 -19.92 -39.15 -22.23
C TYR A 473 -19.54 -37.65 -22.27
N GLY A 474 -19.37 -37.02 -21.10
CA GLY A 474 -18.96 -35.62 -21.00
C GLY A 474 -20.09 -34.60 -21.24
N ALA A 475 -21.34 -35.07 -21.37
CA ALA A 475 -22.51 -34.21 -21.48
C ALA A 475 -22.68 -33.28 -20.27
N GLY A 476 -22.26 -33.72 -19.07
CA GLY A 476 -22.31 -32.90 -17.86
C GLY A 476 -21.43 -31.66 -17.97
N TRP A 477 -20.16 -31.83 -18.34
CA TRP A 477 -19.25 -30.72 -18.60
C TRP A 477 -19.77 -29.78 -19.68
N ALA A 478 -20.27 -30.33 -20.80
CA ALA A 478 -20.84 -29.54 -21.89
C ALA A 478 -22.09 -28.75 -21.48
N ALA A 479 -22.92 -29.29 -20.58
CA ALA A 479 -24.08 -28.60 -20.04
C ALA A 479 -23.67 -27.41 -19.18
N ILE A 480 -22.64 -27.57 -18.35
CA ILE A 480 -22.13 -26.49 -17.50
C ILE A 480 -21.48 -25.39 -18.35
N THR A 481 -20.66 -25.76 -19.34
CA THR A 481 -20.11 -24.83 -20.33
C THR A 481 -21.21 -24.02 -21.01
N ARG A 482 -22.25 -24.70 -21.50
CA ARG A 482 -23.37 -24.05 -22.21
C ARG A 482 -24.11 -23.07 -21.32
N GLU A 483 -24.36 -23.42 -20.05
CA GLU A 483 -25.03 -22.52 -19.12
C GLU A 483 -24.15 -21.29 -18.81
N PHE A 484 -22.88 -21.51 -18.48
CA PHE A 484 -21.92 -20.43 -18.20
C PHE A 484 -21.79 -19.48 -19.40
N GLU A 485 -21.52 -20.00 -20.59
CA GLU A 485 -21.37 -19.22 -21.81
C GLU A 485 -22.65 -18.45 -22.16
N LYS A 486 -23.81 -19.10 -22.04
CA LYS A 486 -25.10 -18.47 -22.30
C LYS A 486 -25.29 -17.26 -21.39
N ARG A 487 -25.04 -17.37 -20.09
CA ARG A 487 -25.27 -16.26 -19.15
C ARG A 487 -24.28 -15.12 -19.32
N ILE A 488 -23.00 -15.41 -19.55
CA ILE A 488 -22.00 -14.38 -19.88
C ILE A 488 -22.37 -13.68 -21.20
N GLY A 489 -22.83 -14.44 -22.21
CA GLY A 489 -23.31 -13.89 -23.48
C GLY A 489 -24.53 -12.98 -23.32
N GLU A 490 -25.43 -13.31 -22.39
CA GLU A 490 -26.60 -12.50 -22.06
C GLU A 490 -26.22 -11.15 -21.42
N VAL A 491 -25.24 -11.12 -20.51
CA VAL A 491 -24.70 -9.86 -19.95
C VAL A 491 -24.09 -9.01 -21.06
N ARG A 492 -23.29 -9.62 -21.94
CA ARG A 492 -22.65 -8.93 -23.09
C ARG A 492 -23.67 -8.39 -24.08
N ALA A 493 -24.77 -9.11 -24.32
CA ALA A 493 -25.86 -8.67 -25.19
C ALA A 493 -26.56 -7.40 -24.68
N CYS A 494 -26.47 -7.11 -23.37
CA CYS A 494 -26.98 -5.86 -22.79
C CYS A 494 -26.04 -4.65 -23.00
N GLY A 495 -24.91 -4.83 -23.70
CA GLY A 495 -23.94 -3.76 -23.99
C GLY A 495 -22.81 -3.60 -22.97
N LEU A 496 -22.73 -4.49 -21.98
CA LEU A 496 -21.70 -4.48 -20.94
C LEU A 496 -20.49 -5.32 -21.33
N LYS A 497 -19.30 -4.95 -20.83
CA LYS A 497 -18.10 -5.78 -20.93
C LYS A 497 -17.96 -6.68 -19.73
N VAL A 498 -17.35 -7.84 -19.92
CA VAL A 498 -17.15 -8.82 -18.85
C VAL A 498 -15.68 -9.19 -18.76
N HIS A 499 -15.07 -8.89 -17.62
CA HIS A 499 -13.69 -9.12 -17.27
C HIS A 499 -13.61 -10.16 -16.16
N PHE A 500 -12.52 -10.93 -16.11
CA PHE A 500 -12.34 -11.99 -15.13
C PHE A 500 -11.07 -11.77 -14.33
N ILE A 501 -11.16 -11.92 -13.01
CA ILE A 501 -10.03 -12.08 -12.10
C ILE A 501 -9.97 -13.55 -11.71
N ALA A 502 -8.79 -14.15 -11.84
CA ALA A 502 -8.56 -15.55 -11.51
C ALA A 502 -7.26 -15.69 -10.70
N HIS A 503 -7.19 -16.75 -9.90
CA HIS A 503 -5.93 -17.17 -9.30
C HIS A 503 -5.09 -17.96 -10.30
N ASP A 504 -3.78 -18.04 -10.09
CA ASP A 504 -2.93 -18.97 -10.82
C ASP A 504 -2.83 -20.32 -10.09
N LYS A 505 -2.48 -21.37 -10.83
CA LYS A 505 -2.11 -22.67 -10.31
C LYS A 505 -0.98 -23.25 -11.14
N VAL A 506 -0.11 -24.01 -10.48
CA VAL A 506 0.90 -24.80 -11.16
C VAL A 506 0.27 -26.12 -11.62
N GLN A 507 0.21 -26.34 -12.92
CA GLN A 507 -0.21 -27.61 -13.51
C GLN A 507 1.01 -28.31 -14.10
N ARG A 508 1.35 -29.48 -13.57
CA ARG A 508 2.38 -30.35 -14.13
C ARG A 508 1.85 -31.02 -15.40
N ILE A 509 2.50 -30.77 -16.53
CA ILE A 509 2.17 -31.37 -17.83
C ILE A 509 3.18 -32.46 -18.11
N GLU A 510 2.71 -33.71 -18.12
CA GLU A 510 3.52 -34.87 -18.50
C GLU A 510 3.20 -35.28 -19.94
N ARG A 511 4.16 -35.10 -20.84
CA ARG A 511 4.15 -35.67 -22.20
C ARG A 511 5.13 -36.83 -22.24
N LYS A 512 4.96 -37.73 -23.24
CA LYS A 512 5.76 -38.96 -23.39
C LYS A 512 7.29 -38.74 -23.28
N ASP A 513 7.77 -37.55 -23.63
CA ASP A 513 9.21 -37.23 -23.71
C ASP A 513 9.65 -36.03 -22.83
N MET A 514 8.74 -35.39 -22.08
CA MET A 514 9.07 -34.22 -21.24
C MET A 514 7.98 -33.97 -20.17
N ALA A 515 8.42 -33.64 -18.95
CA ALA A 515 7.56 -33.10 -17.89
C ALA A 515 7.97 -31.67 -17.58
N TYR A 516 7.02 -30.74 -17.61
CA TYR A 516 7.25 -29.33 -17.25
C TYR A 516 6.06 -28.77 -16.47
N ASP A 517 6.34 -27.79 -15.61
CA ASP A 517 5.35 -27.10 -14.81
C ASP A 517 4.82 -25.89 -15.57
N LYS A 518 3.51 -25.84 -15.80
CA LYS A 518 2.84 -24.74 -16.47
C LYS A 518 1.95 -23.97 -15.48
N ILE A 519 2.20 -22.68 -15.34
CA ILE A 519 1.35 -21.75 -14.61
C ILE A 519 0.13 -21.44 -15.47
N THR A 520 -1.05 -21.69 -14.92
CA THR A 520 -2.33 -21.50 -15.62
C THR A 520 -3.38 -20.98 -14.65
N LEU A 521 -4.52 -20.51 -15.16
CA LEU A 521 -5.65 -20.04 -14.34
C LEU A 521 -6.13 -21.19 -13.43
N GLN A 522 -6.58 -20.91 -12.20
CA GLN A 522 -7.09 -21.88 -11.23
C GLN A 522 -8.50 -22.42 -11.60
N LEU A 523 -8.72 -22.72 -12.88
CA LEU A 523 -9.94 -23.25 -13.46
C LEU A 523 -9.74 -24.70 -13.93
N GLY A 524 -10.82 -25.49 -14.01
CA GLY A 524 -10.77 -26.80 -14.69
C GLY A 524 -10.31 -26.65 -16.16
N SER A 525 -9.61 -27.64 -16.73
CA SER A 525 -9.02 -27.56 -18.08
C SER A 525 -10.03 -27.21 -19.19
N THR A 526 -11.28 -27.62 -19.03
CA THR A 526 -12.39 -27.27 -19.92
C THR A 526 -12.79 -25.79 -19.78
N ALA A 527 -12.88 -25.28 -18.55
CA ALA A 527 -13.25 -23.91 -18.22
C ALA A 527 -12.14 -22.88 -18.56
N ILE A 528 -10.88 -23.27 -18.48
CA ILE A 528 -9.74 -22.44 -18.92
C ILE A 528 -9.91 -22.05 -20.40
N ASN A 529 -10.27 -23.01 -21.26
CA ASN A 529 -10.46 -22.74 -22.68
C ASN A 529 -11.64 -21.79 -22.96
N GLU A 530 -12.67 -21.82 -22.12
CA GLU A 530 -13.85 -20.95 -22.22
C GLU A 530 -13.49 -19.50 -21.90
N VAL A 531 -12.70 -19.27 -20.85
CA VAL A 531 -12.24 -17.94 -20.44
C VAL A 531 -11.19 -17.40 -21.41
N ILE A 532 -10.15 -18.19 -21.74
CA ILE A 532 -9.02 -17.78 -22.59
C ILE A 532 -9.43 -17.45 -24.04
N LYS A 533 -10.34 -18.23 -24.64
CA LYS A 533 -10.75 -18.01 -26.04
C LYS A 533 -11.63 -16.77 -26.20
N LYS A 534 -12.36 -16.38 -25.15
CA LYS A 534 -13.45 -15.39 -25.22
C LYS A 534 -13.08 -14.02 -24.67
N VAL A 535 -11.87 -13.85 -24.13
CA VAL A 535 -11.30 -12.54 -23.83
C VAL A 535 -10.39 -12.04 -24.94
N ASP A 536 -10.27 -10.71 -24.98
CA ASP A 536 -9.41 -10.00 -25.91
C ASP A 536 -7.98 -9.97 -25.42
N PHE A 537 -7.81 -9.83 -24.10
CA PHE A 537 -6.52 -9.79 -23.42
C PHE A 537 -6.46 -10.75 -22.25
N ILE A 538 -5.28 -11.32 -22.02
CA ILE A 538 -4.92 -12.02 -20.80
C ILE A 538 -3.65 -11.35 -20.28
N LEU A 539 -3.79 -10.63 -19.17
CA LEU A 539 -2.68 -10.00 -18.47
C LEU A 539 -2.23 -10.93 -17.35
N TYR A 540 -0.99 -11.38 -17.45
CA TYR A 540 -0.37 -12.19 -16.41
C TYR A 540 0.59 -11.35 -15.60
N PHE A 541 0.35 -11.27 -14.29
CA PHE A 541 1.22 -10.58 -13.35
C PHE A 541 2.24 -11.58 -12.81
N ASP A 542 3.52 -11.30 -13.09
CA ASP A 542 4.64 -12.21 -12.84
C ASP A 542 5.86 -11.46 -12.30
N LYS A 543 6.96 -12.18 -12.08
CA LYS A 543 8.27 -11.62 -11.72
C LYS A 543 9.33 -12.05 -12.73
N GLU A 544 10.12 -11.09 -13.21
CA GLU A 544 11.38 -11.34 -13.90
C GLU A 544 12.55 -11.23 -12.92
N TYR A 545 13.55 -12.09 -13.09
CA TYR A 545 14.70 -12.15 -12.20
C TYR A 545 15.95 -11.70 -12.96
N GLU A 546 16.46 -10.52 -12.63
CA GLU A 546 17.64 -9.94 -13.29
C GLU A 546 18.84 -9.96 -12.35
N LYS A 547 20.03 -10.23 -12.87
CA LYS A 547 21.27 -10.03 -12.11
C LYS A 547 21.75 -8.59 -12.22
N ASN A 548 21.98 -7.93 -11.09
CA ASN A 548 22.61 -6.62 -11.07
C ASN A 548 24.11 -6.72 -11.42
N ASN A 549 24.77 -5.57 -11.57
CA ASN A 549 26.21 -5.48 -11.86
C ASN A 549 27.11 -6.11 -10.78
N ASP A 550 26.55 -6.35 -9.58
CA ASP A 550 27.23 -6.97 -8.45
C ASP A 550 26.96 -8.49 -8.35
N GLY A 551 26.13 -9.05 -9.25
CA GLY A 551 25.80 -10.48 -9.33
C GLY A 551 24.54 -10.91 -8.55
N ASP A 552 23.87 -10.00 -7.84
CA ASP A 552 22.65 -10.28 -7.08
C ASP A 552 21.43 -10.39 -7.98
N THR A 553 20.54 -11.34 -7.68
CA THR A 553 19.29 -11.55 -8.44
C THR A 553 18.18 -10.66 -7.85
N ILE A 554 17.71 -9.69 -8.63
CA ILE A 554 16.63 -8.76 -8.31
C ILE A 554 15.36 -9.22 -9.01
N ALA A 555 14.30 -9.45 -8.24
CA ALA A 555 12.99 -9.73 -8.78
C ALA A 555 12.27 -8.43 -9.15
N LYS A 556 11.92 -8.25 -10.41
CA LYS A 556 11.13 -7.12 -10.91
C LYS A 556 9.73 -7.61 -11.29
N ARG A 557 8.70 -6.93 -10.79
CA ARG A 557 7.32 -7.21 -11.20
C ARG A 557 7.12 -6.84 -12.66
N VAL A 558 6.50 -7.73 -13.41
CA VAL A 558 6.18 -7.51 -14.81
C VAL A 558 4.71 -7.79 -15.08
N VAL A 559 4.16 -7.06 -16.03
CA VAL A 559 2.87 -7.38 -16.66
C VAL A 559 3.18 -7.98 -18.01
N ARG A 560 2.81 -9.25 -18.21
CA ARG A 560 3.05 -9.97 -19.45
C ARG A 560 1.83 -9.90 -20.37
N PHE A 561 2.09 -9.69 -21.65
CA PHE A 561 1.06 -9.56 -22.70
C PHE A 561 1.08 -10.72 -23.71
N HIS A 562 2.18 -11.47 -23.75
CA HIS A 562 2.39 -12.59 -24.66
C HIS A 562 2.67 -13.86 -23.86
N GLY A 563 2.09 -14.99 -24.28
CA GLY A 563 2.31 -16.28 -23.62
C GLY A 563 3.76 -16.73 -23.75
N GLY A 564 4.31 -17.23 -22.64
CA GLY A 564 5.65 -17.81 -22.58
C GLY A 564 5.62 -19.33 -22.45
N GLU A 565 6.79 -19.94 -22.29
CA GLU A 565 6.93 -21.40 -22.19
C GLU A 565 6.07 -22.01 -21.06
N ASN A 566 5.98 -21.30 -19.92
CA ASN A 566 5.39 -21.81 -18.69
C ASN A 566 4.21 -20.99 -18.17
N TYR A 567 3.68 -20.01 -18.91
CA TYR A 567 2.55 -19.17 -18.49
C TYR A 567 1.68 -18.73 -19.67
N GLU A 568 0.39 -18.44 -19.42
CA GLU A 568 -0.56 -18.00 -20.44
C GLU A 568 -0.71 -16.47 -20.43
N ALA A 569 -0.44 -15.78 -21.53
CA ALA A 569 -0.80 -14.38 -21.70
C ALA A 569 -1.16 -14.13 -23.16
N LYS A 570 -1.96 -13.10 -23.41
CA LYS A 570 -2.54 -12.88 -24.73
C LYS A 570 -2.84 -11.41 -24.96
N THR A 571 -2.52 -10.94 -26.16
CA THR A 571 -2.96 -9.65 -26.70
C THR A 571 -3.61 -9.87 -28.08
N ARG A 572 -4.60 -9.05 -28.42
CA ARG A 572 -5.20 -9.00 -29.77
C ARG A 572 -4.72 -7.81 -30.61
N ILE A 573 -3.88 -6.95 -30.02
CA ILE A 573 -3.31 -5.77 -30.69
C ILE A 573 -1.84 -6.05 -30.99
N SER A 574 -1.45 -5.93 -32.26
CA SER A 574 -0.08 -6.08 -32.71
C SER A 574 0.82 -4.96 -32.18
N GLY A 575 2.07 -5.28 -31.85
CA GLY A 575 3.08 -4.30 -31.44
C GLY A 575 3.14 -4.00 -29.94
N PHE A 576 2.42 -4.78 -29.11
CA PHE A 576 2.66 -4.84 -27.67
C PHE A 576 4.04 -5.48 -27.40
N PRO A 577 4.76 -5.06 -26.34
CA PRO A 577 5.97 -5.75 -25.89
C PRO A 577 5.62 -7.11 -25.26
N GLU A 578 6.62 -7.98 -25.12
CA GLU A 578 6.47 -9.27 -24.42
C GLU A 578 5.95 -9.07 -22.99
N PHE A 579 6.57 -8.12 -22.28
CA PHE A 579 6.16 -7.63 -20.97
C PHE A 579 6.51 -6.16 -20.80
N ILE A 580 5.92 -5.51 -19.80
CA ILE A 580 6.42 -4.25 -19.24
C ILE A 580 6.75 -4.46 -17.77
N TYR A 581 7.68 -3.66 -17.24
CA TYR A 581 7.81 -3.55 -15.80
C TYR A 581 6.58 -2.85 -15.22
N ALA A 582 6.05 -3.43 -14.14
CA ALA A 582 4.98 -2.80 -13.40
C ALA A 582 5.47 -1.47 -12.79
N GLY A 583 4.57 -0.49 -12.68
CA GLY A 583 4.85 0.76 -12.00
C GLY A 583 5.01 0.55 -10.49
N ASN A 584 5.44 1.59 -9.77
CA ASN A 584 5.66 1.55 -8.32
C ASN A 584 4.36 1.47 -7.50
N SER A 585 3.20 1.44 -8.15
CA SER A 585 1.88 1.22 -7.54
C SER A 585 0.94 0.53 -8.52
N ALA A 586 -0.17 0.00 -8.00
CA ALA A 586 -1.24 -0.57 -8.82
C ALA A 586 -1.85 0.48 -9.77
N LYS A 587 -1.96 1.73 -9.31
CA LYS A 587 -2.42 2.87 -10.10
C LYS A 587 -1.43 3.23 -11.22
N GLU A 588 -0.15 3.31 -10.90
CA GLU A 588 0.89 3.61 -11.89
C GLU A 588 0.98 2.48 -12.93
N THR A 589 0.89 1.23 -12.50
CA THR A 589 0.84 0.07 -13.40
C THR A 589 -0.39 0.15 -14.31
N ALA A 590 -1.58 0.46 -13.76
CA ALA A 590 -2.79 0.63 -14.56
C ALA A 590 -2.65 1.77 -15.58
N GLN A 591 -2.04 2.89 -15.18
CA GLN A 591 -1.76 4.03 -16.06
C GLN A 591 -0.75 3.69 -17.16
N LEU A 592 0.31 2.94 -16.83
CA LEU A 592 1.30 2.47 -17.81
C LEU A 592 0.66 1.55 -18.86
N VAL A 593 -0.17 0.60 -18.41
CA VAL A 593 -0.88 -0.31 -19.33
C VAL A 593 -1.90 0.45 -20.18
N LYS A 594 -2.66 1.39 -19.59
CA LYS A 594 -3.60 2.25 -20.34
C LYS A 594 -2.87 3.09 -21.41
N LYS A 595 -1.78 3.74 -21.03
CA LYS A 595 -0.98 4.56 -21.95
C LYS A 595 -0.39 3.73 -23.08
N LEU A 596 0.17 2.55 -22.77
CA LEU A 596 0.67 1.63 -23.79
C LEU A 596 -0.43 1.22 -24.76
N PHE A 597 -1.65 1.00 -24.26
CA PHE A 597 -2.80 0.67 -25.09
C PHE A 597 -3.17 1.81 -26.03
N GLU A 598 -3.30 3.03 -25.52
CA GLU A 598 -3.59 4.24 -26.31
C GLU A 598 -2.54 4.43 -27.41
N GLU A 599 -1.25 4.39 -27.06
CA GLU A 599 -0.14 4.54 -28.00
C GLU A 599 -0.18 3.49 -29.13
N LYS A 600 -0.50 2.23 -28.82
CA LYS A 600 -0.55 1.15 -29.82
C LYS A 600 -1.84 1.14 -30.64
N ALA A 601 -2.96 1.53 -30.05
CA ALA A 601 -4.22 1.62 -30.77
C ALA A 601 -4.27 2.84 -31.71
N GLU A 602 -3.66 3.98 -31.31
CA GLU A 602 -3.49 5.16 -32.17
C GLU A 602 -2.56 4.89 -33.35
N ALA A 603 -1.44 4.19 -33.13
CA ALA A 603 -0.53 3.80 -34.21
C ALA A 603 -1.21 2.92 -35.28
N LEU A 604 -2.21 2.12 -34.90
CA LEU A 604 -3.03 1.34 -35.83
C LEU A 604 -4.05 2.19 -36.60
N LEU A 605 -4.50 3.33 -36.04
CA LEU A 605 -5.38 4.27 -36.73
C LEU A 605 -4.64 5.12 -37.76
N GLU A 606 -3.45 5.60 -37.42
CA GLU A 606 -2.64 6.44 -38.32
C GLU A 606 -2.24 5.69 -39.60
N TYR A 607 -1.96 4.39 -39.48
CA TYR A 607 -1.61 3.53 -40.61
C TYR A 607 -2.77 3.26 -41.59
N ASP A 608 -4.02 3.40 -41.13
CA ASP A 608 -5.23 3.01 -41.89
C ASP A 608 -6.02 4.22 -42.48
N SER A 609 -5.43 5.43 -42.42
CA SER A 609 -6.00 6.65 -42.99
C SER A 609 -5.80 6.70 -44.51
N PRO A 610 -6.85 6.90 -45.35
CA PRO A 610 -6.65 7.17 -46.77
C PRO A 610 -5.94 8.51 -46.95
N ARG A 611 -4.83 8.53 -47.69
CA ARG A 611 -4.24 9.78 -48.18
C ARG A 611 -5.14 10.31 -49.30
N GLU A 612 -6.09 11.19 -48.95
CA GLU A 612 -6.80 11.99 -49.94
C GLU A 612 -6.01 13.27 -50.28
N GLU A 613 -6.04 13.57 -51.56
CA GLU A 613 -5.21 14.50 -52.32
C GLU A 613 -5.43 15.97 -51.91
N ALA A 614 -4.32 16.70 -51.77
CA ALA A 614 -4.31 18.15 -51.94
C ALA A 614 -3.01 18.55 -52.66
N GLU A 615 -3.10 18.64 -53.98
CA GLU A 615 -2.20 19.46 -54.78
C GLU A 615 -2.36 20.94 -54.37
N LYS A 616 -1.28 21.59 -53.92
CA LYS A 616 -0.63 22.75 -54.57
C LYS A 616 0.26 23.56 -53.61
N GLU A 617 1.39 23.98 -54.17
CA GLU A 617 2.34 25.05 -53.79
C GLU A 617 3.54 24.69 -52.88
N ASP A 618 4.61 24.31 -53.58
CA ASP A 618 6.07 24.43 -53.38
C ASP A 618 6.62 25.10 -52.11
N THR A 619 7.46 24.37 -51.35
CA THR A 619 8.87 24.74 -51.03
C THR A 619 9.64 23.61 -50.29
N PRO A 620 10.99 23.56 -50.35
CA PRO A 620 11.79 22.33 -50.22
C PRO A 620 12.30 22.05 -48.80
N VAL A 621 11.86 20.94 -48.19
CA VAL A 621 12.41 20.43 -46.90
C VAL A 621 12.72 18.91 -46.96
N GLN A 622 12.54 18.25 -48.11
CA GLN A 622 12.68 16.79 -48.22
C GLN A 622 14.05 16.27 -48.68
N GLU A 623 14.97 17.12 -49.14
CA GLU A 623 16.31 16.67 -49.53
C GLU A 623 17.26 16.45 -48.34
N GLU A 624 17.14 17.23 -47.25
CA GLU A 624 18.04 17.09 -46.09
C GLU A 624 17.82 15.82 -45.25
N LYS A 625 16.59 15.27 -45.21
CA LYS A 625 16.30 14.03 -44.45
C LYS A 625 16.70 12.75 -45.21
N LYS A 626 16.68 12.77 -46.55
CA LYS A 626 17.15 11.64 -47.36
C LYS A 626 18.68 11.51 -47.34
N GLN A 627 19.39 12.64 -47.40
CA GLN A 627 20.86 12.67 -47.29
C GLN A 627 21.36 12.16 -45.94
N ARG A 628 20.74 12.60 -44.82
CA ARG A 628 21.11 12.14 -43.47
C ARG A 628 20.89 10.65 -43.24
N SER A 629 19.86 10.06 -43.85
CA SER A 629 19.58 8.63 -43.72
C SER A 629 20.51 7.75 -44.58
N SER A 630 20.98 8.23 -45.73
CA SER A 630 21.99 7.51 -46.53
C SER A 630 23.36 7.54 -45.86
N ASP A 631 23.74 8.68 -45.27
CA ASP A 631 25.03 8.84 -44.59
C ASP A 631 25.14 7.94 -43.36
N ILE A 632 24.06 7.81 -42.57
CA ILE A 632 24.04 6.91 -41.40
C ILE A 632 24.16 5.44 -41.82
N LYS A 633 23.49 5.01 -42.90
CA LYS A 633 23.58 3.64 -43.42
C LYS A 633 24.97 3.30 -43.92
N GLU A 634 25.64 4.23 -44.60
CA GLU A 634 27.00 4.02 -45.10
C GLU A 634 28.04 3.96 -43.96
N ILE A 635 27.86 4.77 -42.91
CA ILE A 635 28.73 4.80 -41.72
C ILE A 635 28.61 3.48 -40.92
N VAL A 636 27.39 2.98 -40.71
CA VAL A 636 27.17 1.72 -39.96
C VAL A 636 27.78 0.53 -40.70
N THR A 637 27.59 0.46 -42.02
CA THR A 637 28.10 -0.64 -42.86
C THR A 637 29.64 -0.64 -42.93
N LYS A 638 30.27 0.54 -43.09
CA LYS A 638 31.73 0.67 -43.08
C LYS A 638 32.35 0.33 -41.72
N LYS A 639 31.67 0.66 -40.62
CA LYS A 639 32.13 0.35 -39.25
C LYS A 639 32.09 -1.17 -38.98
N MET A 640 30.99 -1.83 -39.35
CA MET A 640 30.83 -3.30 -39.28
C MET A 640 31.92 -4.04 -40.06
N ILE A 641 32.20 -3.60 -41.29
CA ILE A 641 33.25 -4.21 -42.13
C ILE A 641 34.63 -4.01 -41.50
N SER A 642 34.93 -2.84 -40.91
CA SER A 642 36.22 -2.58 -40.27
C SER A 642 36.45 -3.44 -39.01
N GLU A 643 35.42 -3.64 -38.20
CA GLU A 643 35.47 -4.43 -36.97
C GLU A 643 35.64 -5.92 -37.28
N LEU A 644 34.87 -6.45 -38.24
CA LEU A 644 35.03 -7.82 -38.74
C LEU A 644 36.40 -8.06 -39.38
N THR A 645 36.93 -7.07 -40.11
CA THR A 645 38.27 -7.14 -40.71
C THR A 645 39.39 -7.12 -39.66
N GLN A 646 39.24 -6.35 -38.58
CA GLN A 646 40.20 -6.37 -37.46
C GLN A 646 40.18 -7.69 -36.70
N ILE A 647 38.99 -8.23 -36.41
CA ILE A 647 38.83 -9.52 -35.72
C ILE A 647 39.42 -10.65 -36.56
N GLY A 648 39.17 -10.66 -37.87
CA GLY A 648 39.76 -11.61 -38.82
C GLY A 648 41.29 -11.52 -38.87
N LYS A 649 41.85 -10.31 -38.99
CA LYS A 649 43.31 -10.09 -39.02
C LYS A 649 44.01 -10.48 -37.71
N GLN A 650 43.35 -10.28 -36.57
CA GLN A 650 43.91 -10.62 -35.25
C GLN A 650 43.96 -12.14 -35.06
N LYS A 651 42.92 -12.88 -35.46
CA LYS A 651 42.90 -14.35 -35.38
C LYS A 651 43.79 -15.04 -36.43
N LEU A 652 44.00 -14.43 -37.59
CA LEU A 652 44.98 -14.90 -38.59
C LEU A 652 46.43 -14.84 -38.08
N LYS A 653 46.76 -13.89 -37.20
CA LYS A 653 48.09 -13.79 -36.55
C LYS A 653 48.37 -14.92 -35.55
N GLU A 654 47.34 -15.58 -35.02
CA GLU A 654 47.45 -16.62 -33.98
C GLU A 654 47.45 -18.06 -34.54
N LYS A 655 47.40 -18.24 -35.88
CA LYS A 655 47.50 -19.53 -36.61
C LYS A 655 46.64 -20.70 -36.07
N LYS A 656 45.44 -20.44 -35.53
CA LYS A 656 44.47 -21.49 -35.16
C LYS A 656 43.03 -21.08 -35.42
N ALA A 657 42.66 -20.88 -36.67
CA ALA A 657 41.24 -20.80 -37.04
C ALA A 657 40.99 -21.46 -38.40
N THR A 658 39.98 -22.32 -38.45
CA THR A 658 39.44 -22.92 -39.67
C THR A 658 38.24 -22.12 -40.19
N LEU A 659 37.81 -22.37 -41.43
CA LEU A 659 36.68 -21.67 -42.05
C LEU A 659 35.38 -21.80 -41.22
N ASP A 660 35.23 -22.89 -40.48
CA ASP A 660 34.09 -23.12 -39.59
C ASP A 660 34.11 -22.22 -38.34
N ASP A 661 35.29 -21.88 -37.82
CA ASP A 661 35.45 -21.01 -36.66
C ASP A 661 35.06 -19.56 -36.98
N ILE A 662 35.40 -19.10 -38.19
CA ILE A 662 35.03 -17.76 -38.69
C ILE A 662 33.52 -17.69 -38.94
N THR A 663 32.94 -18.74 -39.56
CA THR A 663 31.50 -18.83 -39.81
C THR A 663 30.68 -18.84 -38.52
N LYS A 664 31.18 -19.47 -37.46
CA LYS A 664 30.53 -19.51 -36.13
C LYS A 664 30.54 -18.15 -35.44
N ILE A 665 31.64 -17.40 -35.51
CA ILE A 665 31.78 -16.05 -34.93
C ILE A 665 30.84 -15.06 -35.60
N ILE A 666 30.67 -15.16 -36.93
CA ILE A 666 29.69 -14.34 -37.68
C ILE A 666 28.28 -14.66 -37.21
N LYS A 667 27.90 -15.94 -37.07
CA LYS A 667 26.58 -16.33 -36.56
C LYS A 667 26.30 -15.92 -35.12
N GLU A 668 27.31 -15.93 -34.24
CA GLU A 668 27.15 -15.55 -32.83
C GLU A 668 27.11 -14.03 -32.60
N ASN A 669 27.72 -13.23 -33.48
CA ASN A 669 27.73 -11.76 -33.37
C ASN A 669 26.72 -11.06 -34.30
N THR A 670 25.96 -11.81 -35.10
CA THR A 670 24.80 -11.28 -35.83
C THR A 670 23.56 -11.65 -35.04
N SER A 671 22.91 -10.69 -34.36
CA SER A 671 21.65 -10.98 -33.66
C SER A 671 20.59 -11.45 -34.66
N VAL A 672 19.72 -12.37 -34.23
CA VAL A 672 18.58 -12.89 -35.03
C VAL A 672 17.70 -11.76 -35.57
N GLU A 673 17.72 -10.60 -34.91
CA GLU A 673 17.04 -9.37 -35.34
C GLU A 673 17.59 -8.80 -36.67
N LEU A 674 18.89 -8.90 -36.95
CA LEU A 674 19.48 -8.41 -38.22
C LEU A 674 19.13 -9.30 -39.42
N MET A 675 18.94 -10.60 -39.19
CA MET A 675 18.47 -11.53 -40.23
C MET A 675 16.99 -11.31 -40.59
N SER A 676 16.22 -10.69 -39.70
CA SER A 676 14.79 -10.38 -39.94
C SER A 676 14.57 -9.16 -40.86
N GLU A 677 15.61 -8.38 -41.14
CA GLU A 677 15.54 -7.20 -42.02
C GLU A 677 15.95 -7.48 -43.47
N ILE A 678 16.49 -8.67 -43.79
CA ILE A 678 16.75 -9.09 -45.17
C ILE A 678 15.42 -9.54 -45.79
N LYS A 679 14.76 -8.63 -46.50
CA LYS A 679 13.42 -8.88 -47.07
C LYS A 679 13.44 -9.54 -48.45
N ASP A 680 14.61 -9.80 -49.01
CA ASP A 680 14.79 -10.29 -50.37
C ASP A 680 16.01 -11.24 -50.50
N ILE A 681 15.80 -12.32 -51.24
CA ILE A 681 16.78 -13.35 -51.62
C ILE A 681 18.00 -12.76 -52.36
N GLU A 682 17.84 -11.66 -53.10
CA GLU A 682 18.91 -11.03 -53.86
C GLU A 682 19.93 -10.30 -52.95
N GLU A 683 19.47 -9.71 -51.85
CA GLU A 683 20.32 -9.10 -50.81
C GLU A 683 21.07 -10.17 -49.98
N PHE A 684 20.37 -11.26 -49.63
CA PHE A 684 20.97 -12.41 -48.96
C PHE A 684 22.11 -13.02 -49.80
N ASN A 685 21.90 -13.17 -51.11
CA ASN A 685 22.90 -13.74 -52.02
C ASN A 685 24.12 -12.82 -52.22
N LYS A 686 23.97 -11.50 -52.13
CA LYS A 686 25.10 -10.55 -52.18
C LYS A 686 25.99 -10.62 -50.93
N VAL A 687 25.38 -10.71 -49.75
CA VAL A 687 26.12 -10.87 -48.49
C VAL A 687 26.82 -12.23 -48.45
N LYS A 688 26.14 -13.29 -48.89
CA LYS A 688 26.71 -14.63 -49.01
C LYS A 688 27.91 -14.67 -49.98
N ALA A 689 27.82 -14.05 -51.15
CA ALA A 689 28.91 -14.00 -52.12
C ALA A 689 30.15 -13.22 -51.61
N LEU A 690 29.94 -12.20 -50.77
CA LEU A 690 31.02 -11.42 -50.15
C LEU A 690 31.74 -12.19 -49.03
N VAL A 691 31.02 -13.04 -48.31
CA VAL A 691 31.58 -13.93 -47.28
C VAL A 691 32.30 -15.13 -47.91
N GLU A 692 31.83 -15.64 -49.05
CA GLU A 692 32.48 -16.74 -49.79
C GLU A 692 33.74 -16.29 -50.56
N ALA A 693 33.89 -14.98 -50.86
CA ALA A 693 35.06 -14.42 -51.54
C ALA A 693 36.23 -14.04 -50.60
N LEU A 694 35.98 -14.00 -49.29
CA LEU A 694 36.98 -13.79 -48.23
C LEU A 694 37.51 -15.14 -47.74
#